data_AF-A0A538T2C4-F1
#
_entry.id   AF-A0A538T2C4-F1
#
_cell.length_a   1.000
_cell.length_b   1.000
_cell.length_c   1.000
_cell.angle_alpha   90.00
_cell.angle_beta   90.00
_cell.angle_gamma   90.00
#
_symmetry.space_group_name_H-M   'P 1'
#
loop_
_entity.id
_entity.type
_entity.pdbx_description
1 polymer ?
#
loop_
_entity_poly.entity_id
_entity_poly.type
_entity_poly.pdbx_seq_one_letter_code
_entity_poly.pdbx_strand_id
1 'polypeptide(L)'
;MKRAFDILASLTGLVLLSPVLAVAAILIKLTGRGPAIFRQERVGRHFRPFRIYKFRTMVVGAHEMGPGITAAGDPRVTAIGRILRKTKIDELPQLYNVLRGEMSLVGPRPELPKYVNLFRAEYEEVLAVRPGITDPASIAYRDESPLLAKTRDPEDQYLHVILPEKLRLAKEYVHRSSFLYDLRLILTTLASIAYPGKSLDRLFNSMSPHRYPIAAVAQSALLVAAHYLAFLIRFDGQIPDREFHLFLQTAPALLALQLLLFHPFRLYRGLWRYVSIQDLKSIAASLTLSSAAWWLLSGLVRPFAGYPRSVMILDWVLSLALLGGVRLLRRINRELGPPTPHTRSVLVISSGDAAERVLRGLLAGGQGKYRVVGLIDKEAKHTGDRIHNVPVLGGQENIEAIIGREDPDEILVTISTTPVADRKDIVRLCKKFGKPVRMIPDLPDILAGKELTSLALDIEPDDLLFREPIRTDLGAIRDTYGSRRILITGAGGSIGSEISRQVAACKPRLLVLFEKHEASLYMIDKELRSLYPALEIESVIGDITDEERVREIMKKTAPHVVFHAAAYKHVPMMERNPAEAFKTNVLGTRTVSALAGECKAEVFVLISTDKAVEPLSVMGRTKRIAELMLQELNGTKPTKYLTVRFGNVLESSGSVIPLFREQIEAGGPVTVTHPEVTRLFMTIPEAVQLILLAASIGKGGETFVLDMGKPIRILDLAKALIRLSGLSPGRDIEIVFTGLRPGERLFEKLVNDHEKVWKTSHPKLLMAVSEGSERRAREEILQHVALMESAIGADLAAKVCEPAKRLLAQARG
;
A
#
# COMPACT_ATOMS: atom_id res chain seq x y z
N MET A 1 38.44 24.10 -17.34
CA MET A 1 37.96 24.43 -15.98
C MET A 1 37.76 23.20 -15.08
N LYS A 2 36.87 22.24 -15.41
CA LYS A 2 36.60 21.05 -14.58
C LYS A 2 37.85 20.29 -14.11
N ARG A 3 38.80 20.00 -15.02
CA ARG A 3 40.03 19.27 -14.66
C ARG A 3 40.93 20.03 -13.67
N ALA A 4 41.05 21.34 -13.81
CA ALA A 4 41.83 22.16 -12.89
C ALA A 4 41.20 22.17 -11.50
N PHE A 5 39.86 22.28 -11.43
CA PHE A 5 39.11 22.15 -10.18
C PHE A 5 39.29 20.78 -9.53
N ASP A 6 39.16 19.68 -10.30
CA ASP A 6 39.36 18.31 -9.82
C ASP A 6 40.75 18.14 -9.17
N ILE A 7 41.79 18.66 -9.82
CA ILE A 7 43.16 18.59 -9.30
C ILE A 7 43.30 19.42 -8.03
N LEU A 8 42.86 20.69 -8.03
CA LEU A 8 42.99 21.59 -6.91
C LEU A 8 42.23 21.05 -5.68
N ALA A 9 40.97 20.68 -5.86
CA ALA A 9 40.14 20.16 -4.78
C ALA A 9 40.63 18.79 -4.27
N SER A 10 41.16 17.92 -5.14
CA SER A 10 41.75 16.64 -4.69
C SER A 10 43.06 16.83 -3.93
N LEU A 11 43.91 17.76 -4.38
CA LEU A 11 45.16 18.10 -3.70
C LEU A 11 44.87 18.68 -2.31
N THR A 12 44.00 19.69 -2.23
CA THR A 12 43.54 20.27 -0.96
C THR A 12 42.90 19.22 -0.07
N GLY A 13 42.05 18.35 -0.62
CA GLY A 13 41.41 17.27 0.10
C GLY A 13 42.41 16.27 0.70
N LEU A 14 43.43 15.87 -0.05
CA LEU A 14 44.48 14.97 0.44
C LEU A 14 45.30 15.60 1.58
N VAL A 15 45.62 16.88 1.49
CA VAL A 15 46.35 17.61 2.55
C VAL A 15 45.50 17.71 3.81
N LEU A 16 44.28 18.25 3.70
CA LEU A 16 43.38 18.47 4.85
C LEU A 16 42.95 17.15 5.51
N LEU A 17 42.73 16.10 4.73
CA LEU A 17 42.29 14.80 5.25
C LEU A 17 43.46 13.88 5.62
N SER A 18 44.72 14.28 5.39
CA SER A 18 45.89 13.46 5.69
C SER A 18 45.93 12.90 7.12
N PRO A 19 45.53 13.63 8.20
CA PRO A 19 45.49 13.05 9.54
C PRO A 19 44.46 11.94 9.66
N VAL A 20 43.28 12.11 9.06
CA VAL A 20 42.20 11.11 9.05
C VAL A 20 42.62 9.87 8.25
N LEU A 21 43.28 10.06 7.10
CA LEU A 21 43.81 8.96 6.29
C LEU A 21 44.89 8.18 7.03
N ALA A 22 45.78 8.86 7.76
CA ALA A 22 46.82 8.22 8.56
C ALA A 22 46.21 7.38 9.70
N VAL A 23 45.26 7.94 10.45
CA VAL A 23 44.54 7.22 11.52
C VAL A 23 43.81 5.99 10.96
N ALA A 24 43.11 6.14 9.83
CA ALA A 24 42.44 5.01 9.18
C ALA A 24 43.45 3.92 8.78
N ALA A 25 44.60 4.28 8.21
CA ALA A 25 45.64 3.33 7.83
C ALA A 25 46.21 2.56 9.04
N ILE A 26 46.46 3.27 10.15
CA ILE A 26 46.94 2.68 11.41
C ILE A 26 45.90 1.70 11.96
N LEU A 27 44.62 2.12 12.07
CA LEU A 27 43.54 1.27 12.59
C LEU A 27 43.36 -0.01 11.78
N ILE A 28 43.49 0.05 10.45
CA ILE A 28 43.45 -1.14 9.59
C ILE A 28 44.64 -2.05 9.86
N LYS A 29 45.84 -1.49 10.06
CA LYS A 29 47.05 -2.27 10.37
C LYS A 29 47.01 -2.92 11.75
N LEU A 30 46.42 -2.26 12.74
CA LEU A 30 46.27 -2.81 14.08
C LEU A 30 45.24 -3.95 14.13
N THR A 31 44.26 -3.94 13.23
CA THR A 31 43.13 -4.89 13.25
C THR A 31 43.18 -5.98 12.19
N GLY A 32 44.19 -5.99 11.29
CA GLY A 32 44.28 -6.97 10.22
C GLY A 32 45.70 -7.20 9.68
N ARG A 33 45.93 -8.38 9.09
CA ARG A 33 47.27 -8.87 8.65
C ARG A 33 47.72 -8.38 7.26
N GLY A 34 46.94 -7.54 6.56
CA GLY A 34 47.18 -7.11 5.17
C GLY A 34 47.73 -5.67 5.00
N PRO A 35 47.98 -5.22 3.76
CA PRO A 35 48.28 -3.81 3.50
C PRO A 35 47.03 -2.95 3.72
N ALA A 36 47.22 -1.74 4.25
CA ALA A 36 46.12 -0.81 4.54
C ALA A 36 45.40 -0.34 3.26
N ILE A 37 46.14 -0.19 2.16
CA ILE A 37 45.59 0.15 0.85
C ILE A 37 45.23 -1.14 0.10
N PHE A 38 43.98 -1.21 -0.32
CA PHE A 38 43.43 -2.19 -1.24
C PHE A 38 43.46 -1.64 -2.67
N ARG A 39 43.84 -2.49 -3.63
CA ARG A 39 43.92 -2.16 -5.06
C ARG A 39 43.00 -3.11 -5.82
N GLN A 40 42.23 -2.57 -6.75
CA GLN A 40 41.33 -3.37 -7.59
C GLN A 40 41.33 -2.82 -9.01
N GLU A 41 41.28 -3.72 -9.99
CA GLU A 41 41.15 -3.34 -11.39
C GLU A 41 39.70 -2.97 -11.72
N ARG A 42 39.53 -1.88 -12.45
CA ARG A 42 38.25 -1.34 -12.90
C ARG A 42 38.36 -0.86 -14.33
N VAL A 43 37.21 -0.75 -14.99
CA VAL A 43 37.15 -0.21 -16.35
C VAL A 43 36.96 1.29 -16.30
N GLY A 44 37.83 2.02 -16.99
CA GLY A 44 37.81 3.46 -17.12
C GLY A 44 37.35 3.94 -18.49
N ARG A 45 37.64 5.21 -18.78
CA ARG A 45 37.23 5.87 -20.02
C ARG A 45 37.72 5.10 -21.25
N HIS A 46 36.86 4.97 -22.26
CA HIS A 46 37.13 4.21 -23.50
C HIS A 46 37.55 2.75 -23.23
N PHE A 47 36.89 2.09 -22.27
CA PHE A 47 37.16 0.71 -21.86
C PHE A 47 38.60 0.44 -21.39
N ARG A 48 39.39 1.47 -21.07
CA ARG A 48 40.78 1.30 -20.60
C ARG A 48 40.79 0.84 -19.14
N PRO A 49 41.41 -0.30 -18.81
CA PRO A 49 41.51 -0.74 -17.42
C PRO A 49 42.45 0.16 -16.63
N PHE A 50 42.13 0.40 -15.35
CA PHE A 50 42.99 1.10 -14.40
C PHE A 50 42.80 0.56 -12.97
N ARG A 51 43.71 0.93 -12.07
CA ARG A 51 43.69 0.45 -10.67
C ARG A 51 43.14 1.53 -9.74
N ILE A 52 42.04 1.24 -9.05
CA ILE A 52 41.52 2.11 -7.99
C ILE A 52 42.24 1.84 -6.67
N TYR A 53 42.42 2.89 -5.86
CA TYR A 53 42.96 2.79 -4.51
C TYR A 53 41.86 3.01 -3.47
N LYS A 54 41.72 2.09 -2.52
CA LYS A 54 40.78 2.19 -1.40
C LYS A 54 41.48 1.78 -0.11
N PHE A 55 40.91 2.14 1.04
CA PHE A 55 41.30 1.46 2.27
C PHE A 55 40.71 0.05 2.31
N ARG A 56 41.50 -0.88 2.85
CA ARG A 56 41.08 -2.26 3.04
C ARG A 56 40.01 -2.32 4.12
N THR A 57 38.84 -2.79 3.73
CA THR A 57 37.68 -2.95 4.62
C THR A 57 37.32 -4.42 4.85
N MET A 58 37.91 -5.33 4.07
CA MET A 58 37.68 -6.77 4.12
C MET A 58 38.94 -7.54 4.52
N VAL A 59 38.74 -8.75 5.03
CA VAL A 59 39.81 -9.72 5.33
C VAL A 59 40.64 -10.06 4.08
N VAL A 60 41.87 -10.52 4.28
CA VAL A 60 42.73 -10.99 3.18
C VAL A 60 42.10 -12.24 2.55
N GLY A 61 42.11 -12.37 1.23
CA GLY A 61 41.46 -13.48 0.52
C GLY A 61 39.94 -13.33 0.30
N ALA A 62 39.32 -12.20 0.68
CA ALA A 62 37.85 -12.03 0.58
C ALA A 62 37.22 -12.22 -0.81
N HIS A 63 38.02 -12.10 -1.87
CA HIS A 63 37.58 -12.31 -3.26
C HIS A 63 37.41 -13.79 -3.61
N GLU A 64 38.03 -14.71 -2.87
CA GLU A 64 37.90 -16.16 -3.04
C GLU A 64 36.74 -16.73 -2.20
N MET A 65 36.29 -15.99 -1.19
CA MET A 65 35.29 -16.44 -0.20
C MET A 65 33.83 -16.09 -0.55
N GLY A 66 33.57 -15.42 -1.69
CA GLY A 66 32.21 -15.08 -2.07
C GLY A 66 32.11 -14.09 -3.23
N PRO A 67 30.89 -13.68 -3.62
CA PRO A 67 30.65 -12.85 -4.79
C PRO A 67 31.32 -11.47 -4.66
N GLY A 68 31.53 -10.82 -5.81
CA GLY A 68 32.18 -9.49 -5.92
C GLY A 68 31.37 -8.33 -5.33
N ILE A 69 30.16 -8.61 -4.83
CA ILE A 69 29.22 -7.67 -4.24
C ILE A 69 29.11 -7.94 -2.73
N THR A 70 28.90 -6.90 -1.92
CA THR A 70 28.82 -7.02 -0.45
C THR A 70 27.39 -6.79 0.05
N ALA A 71 26.78 -7.83 0.63
CA ALA A 71 25.48 -7.74 1.32
C ALA A 71 25.63 -7.22 2.77
N ALA A 72 24.52 -6.82 3.41
CA ALA A 72 24.57 -6.40 4.82
C ALA A 72 24.90 -7.61 5.72
N GLY A 73 25.83 -7.42 6.66
CA GLY A 73 26.27 -8.50 7.57
C GLY A 73 27.33 -9.43 7.00
N ASP A 74 27.91 -9.11 5.83
CA ASP A 74 28.93 -9.94 5.18
C ASP A 74 30.13 -10.24 6.14
N PRO A 75 30.39 -11.52 6.44
CA PRO A 75 31.43 -11.92 7.40
C PRO A 75 32.85 -11.57 6.93
N ARG A 76 33.03 -11.28 5.63
CA ARG A 76 34.32 -10.86 5.07
C ARG A 76 34.70 -9.43 5.47
N VAL A 77 33.77 -8.63 5.97
CA VAL A 77 33.99 -7.22 6.35
C VAL A 77 34.49 -7.11 7.79
N THR A 78 35.65 -6.49 7.98
CA THR A 78 36.24 -6.26 9.31
C THR A 78 35.44 -5.23 10.13
N ALA A 79 35.59 -5.24 11.46
CA ALA A 79 34.90 -4.29 12.34
C ALA A 79 35.22 -2.82 12.00
N ILE A 80 36.51 -2.50 11.84
CA ILE A 80 36.97 -1.18 11.36
C ILE A 80 36.48 -0.94 9.93
N GLY A 81 36.52 -1.95 9.06
CA GLY A 81 36.02 -1.85 7.70
C GLY A 81 34.54 -1.46 7.62
N ARG A 82 33.71 -1.91 8.56
CA ARG A 82 32.30 -1.53 8.66
C ARG A 82 32.13 -0.04 8.93
N ILE A 83 32.95 0.53 9.82
CA ILE A 83 32.95 1.97 10.12
C ILE A 83 33.41 2.76 8.90
N LEU A 84 34.53 2.37 8.29
CA LEU A 84 35.10 3.07 7.14
C LEU A 84 34.14 3.08 5.93
N ARG A 85 33.44 1.98 5.66
CA ARG A 85 32.41 1.90 4.61
C ARG A 85 31.19 2.77 4.90
N LYS A 86 30.78 2.84 6.17
CA LYS A 86 29.63 3.65 6.61
C LYS A 86 29.92 5.15 6.47
N THR A 87 31.15 5.57 6.78
CA THR A 87 31.59 6.97 6.67
C THR A 87 32.15 7.34 5.29
N LYS A 88 32.31 6.36 4.38
CA LYS A 88 32.92 6.52 3.04
C LYS A 88 34.39 6.98 3.05
N ILE A 89 35.04 6.90 4.21
CA ILE A 89 36.47 7.19 4.36
C ILE A 89 37.30 6.19 3.55
N ASP A 90 36.79 4.97 3.35
CA ASP A 90 37.49 3.94 2.58
C ASP A 90 37.73 4.31 1.11
N GLU A 91 36.96 5.25 0.58
CA GLU A 91 37.02 5.66 -0.82
C GLU A 91 37.94 6.85 -1.08
N LEU A 92 38.32 7.61 -0.03
CA LEU A 92 39.14 8.81 -0.14
C LEU A 92 40.54 8.61 -0.78
N PRO A 93 41.21 7.45 -0.67
CA PRO A 93 42.46 7.22 -1.41
C PRO A 93 42.30 7.35 -2.94
N GLN A 94 41.08 7.28 -3.48
CA GLN A 94 40.80 7.52 -4.91
C GLN A 94 41.07 8.97 -5.34
N LEU A 95 41.21 9.93 -4.42
CA LEU A 95 41.66 11.29 -4.76
C LEU A 95 43.03 11.26 -5.46
N TYR A 96 43.87 10.26 -5.19
CA TYR A 96 45.10 10.01 -5.93
C TYR A 96 44.86 9.60 -7.40
N ASN A 97 43.84 8.78 -7.67
CA ASN A 97 43.42 8.46 -9.06
C ASN A 97 42.93 9.71 -9.80
N VAL A 98 42.29 10.64 -9.08
CA VAL A 98 41.90 11.93 -9.65
C VAL A 98 43.14 12.74 -10.03
N LEU A 99 44.14 12.86 -9.15
CA LEU A 99 45.40 13.54 -9.48
C LEU A 99 46.09 12.92 -10.71
N ARG A 100 46.12 11.58 -10.83
CA ARG A 100 46.70 10.87 -12.00
C ARG A 100 45.92 11.01 -13.30
N GLY A 101 44.69 11.54 -13.26
CA GLY A 101 43.87 11.77 -14.44
C GLY A 101 43.11 10.54 -14.94
N GLU A 102 43.15 9.46 -14.17
CA GLU A 102 42.37 8.23 -14.38
C GLU A 102 40.90 8.46 -13.97
N MET A 103 40.65 9.32 -12.98
CA MET A 103 39.32 9.67 -12.47
C MET A 103 39.09 11.20 -12.39
N SER A 104 37.84 11.57 -12.17
CA SER A 104 37.37 12.91 -11.79
C SER A 104 36.70 12.88 -10.41
N LEU A 105 36.44 14.05 -9.79
CA LEU A 105 35.67 14.06 -8.54
C LEU A 105 34.23 13.60 -8.79
N VAL A 106 33.63 14.08 -9.88
CA VAL A 106 32.28 13.73 -10.31
C VAL A 106 32.31 13.08 -11.70
N GLY A 107 31.68 11.91 -11.80
CA GLY A 107 31.59 11.10 -13.02
C GLY A 107 31.11 9.69 -12.71
N PRO A 108 30.58 8.94 -13.70
CA PRO A 108 30.04 7.60 -13.48
C PRO A 108 30.99 6.69 -12.70
N ARG A 109 30.47 5.94 -11.74
CA ARG A 109 31.32 5.12 -10.89
C ARG A 109 32.01 3.99 -11.70
N PRO A 110 33.33 3.77 -11.53
CA PRO A 110 34.04 2.73 -12.27
C PRO A 110 33.63 1.32 -11.82
N GLU A 111 33.24 0.46 -12.77
CA GLU A 111 32.71 -0.89 -12.50
C GLU A 111 33.74 -2.01 -12.78
N LEU A 112 33.48 -3.21 -12.24
CA LEU A 112 34.32 -4.40 -12.48
C LEU A 112 34.27 -4.83 -13.95
N PRO A 113 35.40 -5.30 -14.53
CA PRO A 113 35.44 -5.79 -15.90
C PRO A 113 34.37 -6.85 -16.22
N LYS A 114 34.09 -7.76 -15.29
CA LYS A 114 33.07 -8.80 -15.48
C LYS A 114 31.66 -8.24 -15.75
N TYR A 115 31.26 -7.15 -15.07
CA TYR A 115 29.94 -6.56 -15.25
C TYR A 115 29.89 -5.66 -16.49
N VAL A 116 30.98 -4.95 -16.77
CA VAL A 116 31.09 -4.14 -17.99
C VAL A 116 31.04 -5.01 -19.24
N ASN A 117 31.61 -6.21 -19.20
CA ASN A 117 31.55 -7.16 -20.31
C ASN A 117 30.15 -7.73 -20.54
N LEU A 118 29.35 -7.91 -19.49
CA LEU A 118 27.96 -8.38 -19.59
C LEU A 118 27.02 -7.31 -20.20
N PHE A 119 27.28 -6.03 -19.93
CA PHE A 119 26.46 -4.88 -20.39
C PHE A 119 27.28 -3.93 -21.28
N ARG A 120 28.03 -4.49 -22.23
CA ARG A 120 29.05 -3.74 -22.98
C ARG A 120 28.45 -2.59 -23.80
N ALA A 121 27.28 -2.81 -24.40
CA ALA A 121 26.59 -1.80 -25.21
C ALA A 121 26.15 -0.61 -24.36
N GLU A 122 25.69 -0.85 -23.14
CA GLU A 122 25.22 0.16 -22.21
C GLU A 122 26.37 1.00 -21.65
N TYR A 123 27.54 0.39 -21.47
CA TYR A 123 28.74 1.04 -20.95
C TYR A 123 29.51 1.86 -22.00
N GLU A 124 29.26 1.68 -23.29
CA GLU A 124 29.95 2.43 -24.36
C GLU A 124 29.76 3.95 -24.21
N GLU A 125 28.52 4.36 -23.95
CA GLU A 125 28.14 5.73 -23.67
C GLU A 125 28.65 6.22 -22.31
N VAL A 126 28.46 5.40 -21.27
CA VAL A 126 28.83 5.76 -19.88
C VAL A 126 30.34 5.99 -19.74
N LEU A 127 31.15 5.18 -20.42
CA LEU A 127 32.61 5.24 -20.40
C LEU A 127 33.18 6.23 -21.43
N ALA A 128 32.35 7.06 -22.07
CA ALA A 128 32.83 8.16 -22.90
C ALA A 128 33.49 9.27 -22.06
N VAL A 129 33.09 9.41 -20.79
CA VAL A 129 33.61 10.38 -19.82
C VAL A 129 34.54 9.70 -18.79
N ARG A 130 35.31 10.49 -18.03
CA ARG A 130 36.13 9.95 -16.94
C ARG A 130 35.24 9.44 -15.81
N PRO A 131 35.56 8.27 -15.23
CA PRO A 131 34.87 7.80 -14.03
C PRO A 131 35.09 8.75 -12.86
N GLY A 132 34.13 8.78 -11.92
CA GLY A 132 34.17 9.65 -10.75
C GLY A 132 34.22 8.92 -9.41
N ILE A 133 34.60 9.66 -8.37
CA ILE A 133 34.48 9.20 -6.98
C ILE A 133 33.00 9.22 -6.54
N THR A 134 32.26 10.26 -6.95
CA THR A 134 30.82 10.38 -6.72
C THR A 134 30.05 10.60 -8.03
N ASP A 135 28.82 10.11 -8.06
CA ASP A 135 27.88 10.24 -9.17
C ASP A 135 26.43 10.16 -8.64
N PRO A 136 25.42 10.47 -9.47
CA PRO A 136 24.02 10.34 -9.05
C PRO A 136 23.67 8.94 -8.54
N ALA A 137 24.25 7.90 -9.13
CA ALA A 137 24.05 6.51 -8.71
C ALA A 137 24.61 6.24 -7.30
N SER A 138 25.79 6.75 -6.95
CA SER A 138 26.42 6.58 -5.62
C SER A 138 25.67 7.33 -4.52
N ILE A 139 24.97 8.40 -4.86
CA ILE A 139 24.08 9.10 -3.93
C ILE A 139 22.78 8.30 -3.78
N ALA A 140 22.14 7.88 -4.88
CA ALA A 140 20.86 7.15 -4.87
C ALA A 140 20.94 5.77 -4.20
N TYR A 141 22.01 5.05 -4.50
CA TYR A 141 22.28 3.70 -4.01
C TYR A 141 23.36 3.70 -2.92
N ARG A 142 23.41 4.75 -2.08
CA ARG A 142 24.42 4.84 -1.02
C ARG A 142 24.40 3.65 -0.04
N ASP A 143 23.20 3.18 0.30
CA ASP A 143 22.96 2.03 1.18
C ASP A 143 22.39 0.84 0.37
N GLU A 144 23.20 0.24 -0.50
CA GLU A 144 22.84 -0.96 -1.29
C GLU A 144 22.74 -2.24 -0.44
N SER A 145 23.61 -2.38 0.57
CA SER A 145 23.77 -3.61 1.34
C SER A 145 22.48 -4.13 1.99
N PRO A 146 21.56 -3.30 2.53
CA PRO A 146 20.26 -3.77 3.06
C PRO A 146 19.27 -4.22 1.98
N LEU A 147 19.34 -3.68 0.76
CA LEU A 147 18.48 -4.09 -0.36
C LEU A 147 18.85 -5.50 -0.82
N LEU A 148 20.14 -5.81 -0.78
CA LEU A 148 20.73 -7.09 -1.17
C LEU A 148 20.65 -8.17 -0.07
N ALA A 149 20.39 -7.78 1.18
CA ALA A 149 20.32 -8.71 2.31
C ALA A 149 18.99 -9.47 2.42
N LYS A 150 17.97 -9.09 1.64
CA LYS A 150 16.62 -9.68 1.69
C LYS A 150 16.42 -10.84 0.70
N THR A 151 17.45 -11.22 -0.05
CA THR A 151 17.31 -12.06 -1.25
C THR A 151 18.27 -13.24 -1.19
N ARG A 152 17.83 -14.39 -1.71
CA ARG A 152 18.62 -15.64 -1.71
C ARG A 152 19.87 -15.56 -2.60
N ASP A 153 19.84 -14.73 -3.64
CA ASP A 153 20.98 -14.44 -4.52
C ASP A 153 21.22 -12.92 -4.67
N PRO A 154 22.21 -12.37 -3.94
CA PRO A 154 22.56 -10.95 -4.02
C PRO A 154 23.16 -10.51 -5.36
N GLU A 155 23.79 -11.41 -6.11
CA GLU A 155 24.42 -11.07 -7.39
C GLU A 155 23.38 -10.99 -8.51
N ASP A 156 22.43 -11.92 -8.54
CA ASP A 156 21.26 -11.87 -9.44
C ASP A 156 20.43 -10.59 -9.27
N GLN A 157 20.09 -10.25 -8.02
CA GLN A 157 19.36 -9.01 -7.73
C GLN A 157 20.15 -7.76 -8.13
N TYR A 158 21.48 -7.77 -7.96
CA TYR A 158 22.31 -6.66 -8.41
C TYR A 158 22.24 -6.50 -9.93
N LEU A 159 22.37 -7.60 -10.68
CA LEU A 159 22.41 -7.59 -12.14
C LEU A 159 21.06 -7.21 -12.76
N HIS A 160 19.95 -7.71 -12.23
CA HIS A 160 18.63 -7.54 -12.84
C HIS A 160 17.84 -6.34 -12.30
N VAL A 161 18.19 -5.82 -11.13
CA VAL A 161 17.41 -4.74 -10.48
C VAL A 161 18.24 -3.48 -10.24
N ILE A 162 19.46 -3.59 -9.71
CA ILE A 162 20.24 -2.43 -9.27
C ILE A 162 21.09 -1.85 -10.41
N LEU A 163 21.81 -2.71 -11.13
CA LEU A 163 22.76 -2.33 -12.16
C LEU A 163 22.09 -1.60 -13.35
N PRO A 164 20.91 -2.02 -13.86
CA PRO A 164 20.22 -1.29 -14.93
C PRO A 164 19.86 0.13 -14.51
N GLU A 165 19.40 0.32 -13.27
CA GLU A 165 19.09 1.64 -12.73
C GLU A 165 20.33 2.51 -12.51
N LYS A 166 21.45 1.92 -12.06
CA LYS A 166 22.73 2.64 -11.98
C LYS A 166 23.20 3.10 -13.35
N LEU A 167 23.10 2.25 -14.36
CA LEU A 167 23.42 2.57 -15.75
C LEU A 167 22.54 3.71 -16.28
N ARG A 168 21.23 3.68 -16.00
CA ARG A 168 20.30 4.76 -16.37
C ARG A 168 20.71 6.10 -15.76
N LEU A 169 21.04 6.13 -14.47
CA LEU A 169 21.51 7.35 -13.79
C LEU A 169 22.88 7.83 -14.30
N ALA A 170 23.76 6.90 -14.67
CA ALA A 170 25.05 7.21 -15.26
C ALA A 170 24.89 7.85 -16.65
N LYS A 171 23.99 7.33 -17.50
CA LYS A 171 23.64 7.92 -18.80
C LYS A 171 23.02 9.31 -18.64
N GLU A 172 22.09 9.48 -17.69
CA GLU A 172 21.49 10.78 -17.35
C GLU A 172 22.57 11.81 -16.97
N TYR A 173 23.57 11.39 -16.18
CA TYR A 173 24.72 12.23 -15.84
C TYR A 173 25.51 12.64 -17.09
N VAL A 174 25.86 11.70 -17.97
CA VAL A 174 26.63 11.97 -19.20
C VAL A 174 25.93 13.05 -20.03
N HIS A 175 24.61 12.95 -20.22
CA HIS A 175 23.84 13.93 -20.99
C HIS A 175 23.68 15.29 -20.32
N ARG A 176 23.57 15.33 -18.98
CA ARG A 176 23.30 16.57 -18.21
C ARG A 176 24.54 17.20 -17.59
N SER A 177 25.72 16.63 -17.84
CA SER A 177 26.95 17.03 -17.16
C SER A 177 27.31 18.50 -17.43
N SER A 178 27.46 19.27 -16.34
CA SER A 178 27.90 20.66 -16.38
C SER A 178 28.66 20.99 -15.09
N PHE A 179 29.48 22.04 -15.10
CA PHE A 179 30.26 22.41 -13.92
C PHE A 179 29.39 22.71 -12.69
N LEU A 180 28.26 23.40 -12.89
CA LEU A 180 27.29 23.69 -11.82
C LEU A 180 26.61 22.42 -11.30
N TYR A 181 26.30 21.48 -12.20
CA TYR A 181 25.73 20.20 -11.81
C TYR A 181 26.73 19.36 -11.01
N ASP A 182 28.01 19.34 -11.41
CA ASP A 182 29.08 18.69 -10.66
C ASP A 182 29.24 19.29 -9.26
N LEU A 183 29.25 20.62 -9.13
CA LEU A 183 29.32 21.30 -7.83
C LEU A 183 28.13 20.94 -6.93
N ARG A 184 26.93 20.90 -7.51
CA ARG A 184 25.72 20.46 -6.80
C ARG A 184 25.85 19.02 -6.32
N LEU A 185 26.35 18.10 -7.16
CA LEU A 185 26.56 16.70 -6.78
C LEU A 185 27.59 16.55 -5.66
N ILE A 186 28.67 17.34 -5.67
CA ILE A 186 29.65 17.37 -4.58
C ILE A 186 28.98 17.83 -3.28
N LEU A 187 28.24 18.94 -3.30
CA LEU A 187 27.53 19.46 -2.11
C LEU A 187 26.49 18.47 -1.59
N THR A 188 25.71 17.84 -2.47
CA THR A 188 24.75 16.79 -2.09
C THR A 188 25.46 15.59 -1.50
N THR A 189 26.60 15.17 -2.07
CA THR A 189 27.40 14.07 -1.53
C THR A 189 27.87 14.40 -0.12
N LEU A 190 28.46 15.58 0.10
CA LEU A 190 28.91 16.05 1.42
C LEU A 190 27.75 16.15 2.42
N ALA A 191 26.63 16.74 2.02
CA ALA A 191 25.43 16.85 2.86
C ALA A 191 24.87 15.48 3.25
N SER A 192 24.84 14.54 2.30
CA SER A 192 24.43 13.17 2.57
C SER A 192 25.38 12.52 3.58
N ILE A 193 26.70 12.66 3.40
CA ILE A 193 27.72 12.08 4.31
C ILE A 193 27.56 12.64 5.73
N ALA A 194 27.35 13.96 5.85
CA ALA A 194 27.15 14.64 7.12
C ALA A 194 25.81 14.31 7.81
N TYR A 195 24.74 14.02 7.05
CA TYR A 195 23.41 13.74 7.58
C TYR A 195 22.81 12.45 6.97
N PRO A 196 23.03 11.27 7.57
CA PRO A 196 22.48 9.99 7.08
C PRO A 196 20.97 9.87 7.37
N GLY A 197 20.16 10.52 6.52
CA GLY A 197 18.70 10.65 6.70
C GLY A 197 17.98 9.34 7.05
N LYS A 198 18.19 8.25 6.30
CA LYS A 198 17.46 6.98 6.51
C LYS A 198 17.76 6.27 7.84
N SER A 199 18.97 6.39 8.37
CA SER A 199 19.34 5.77 9.66
C SER A 199 18.84 6.60 10.84
N LEU A 200 18.96 7.92 10.72
CA LEU A 200 18.43 8.87 11.68
C LEU A 200 16.91 8.78 11.73
N ASP A 201 16.21 8.78 10.60
CA ASP A 201 14.75 8.69 10.54
C ASP A 201 14.21 7.36 11.13
N ARG A 202 14.93 6.23 10.98
CA ARG A 202 14.58 4.96 11.64
C ARG A 202 14.76 5.02 13.15
N LEU A 203 15.91 5.53 13.61
CA LEU A 203 16.17 5.74 15.04
C LEU A 203 15.09 6.67 15.64
N PHE A 204 14.74 7.74 14.93
CA PHE A 204 13.76 8.74 15.34
C PHE A 204 12.31 8.25 15.27
N ASN A 205 11.97 7.36 14.33
CA ASN A 205 10.65 6.72 14.27
C ASN A 205 10.47 5.68 15.38
N SER A 206 11.52 4.98 15.78
CA SER A 206 11.49 4.08 16.95
C SER A 206 11.28 4.82 18.27
N MET A 207 11.61 6.12 18.34
CA MET A 207 11.48 6.98 19.54
C MET A 207 10.21 7.86 19.51
N SER A 208 9.19 7.47 18.73
CA SER A 208 7.94 8.23 18.48
C SER A 208 7.25 8.84 19.72
N PRO A 209 7.10 8.13 20.87
CA PRO A 209 6.45 8.73 22.03
C PRO A 209 7.32 9.76 22.80
N HIS A 210 8.63 9.84 22.52
CA HIS A 210 9.59 10.68 23.27
C HIS A 210 10.19 11.81 22.42
N ARG A 211 9.53 12.20 21.31
CA ARG A 211 10.04 13.19 20.34
C ARG A 211 10.26 14.59 20.91
N TYR A 212 9.43 15.01 21.87
CA TYR A 212 9.53 16.31 22.52
C TYR A 212 10.74 16.41 23.47
N PRO A 213 10.93 15.49 24.45
CA PRO A 213 12.08 15.57 25.35
C PRO A 213 13.42 15.41 24.62
N ILE A 214 13.51 14.54 23.60
CA ILE A 214 14.74 14.35 22.83
C ILE A 214 15.10 15.62 22.04
N ALA A 215 14.12 16.29 21.42
CA ALA A 215 14.35 17.54 20.71
C ALA A 215 14.78 18.67 21.65
N ALA A 216 14.19 18.74 22.86
CA ALA A 216 14.61 19.69 23.87
C ALA A 216 16.06 19.43 24.30
N VAL A 217 16.45 18.19 24.60
CA VAL A 217 17.83 17.83 24.97
C VAL A 217 18.83 18.18 23.86
N ALA A 218 18.51 17.86 22.60
CA ALA A 218 19.39 18.16 21.48
C ALA A 218 19.55 19.68 21.24
N GLN A 219 18.47 20.46 21.38
CA GLN A 219 18.53 21.92 21.30
C GLN A 219 19.33 22.51 22.46
N SER A 220 19.15 22.01 23.68
CA SER A 220 19.92 22.43 24.85
C SER A 220 21.42 22.19 24.66
N ALA A 221 21.80 21.03 24.11
CA ALA A 221 23.19 20.73 23.82
C ALA A 221 23.80 21.71 22.79
N LEU A 222 23.06 22.06 21.75
CA LEU A 222 23.50 23.03 20.74
C LEU A 222 23.64 24.45 21.30
N LEU A 223 22.72 24.88 22.16
CA LEU A 223 22.77 26.18 22.83
C LEU A 223 23.96 26.27 23.79
N VAL A 224 24.19 25.24 24.60
CA VAL A 224 25.36 25.18 25.50
C VAL A 224 26.66 25.17 24.70
N ALA A 225 26.71 24.45 23.57
CA ALA A 225 27.87 24.45 22.68
C ALA A 225 28.11 25.81 22.03
N ALA A 226 27.05 26.51 21.59
CA ALA A 226 27.14 27.87 21.06
C ALA A 226 27.71 28.83 22.11
N HIS A 227 27.21 28.73 23.34
CA HIS A 227 27.63 29.57 24.46
C HIS A 227 29.09 29.34 24.83
N TYR A 228 29.50 28.08 24.96
CA TYR A 228 30.89 27.72 25.22
C TYR A 228 31.83 28.24 24.12
N LEU A 229 31.43 28.07 22.85
CA LEU A 229 32.20 28.55 21.71
C LEU A 229 32.27 30.09 21.66
N ALA A 230 31.23 30.79 22.12
CA ALA A 230 31.24 32.25 22.26
C ALA A 230 32.28 32.73 23.28
N PHE A 231 32.40 32.04 24.42
CA PHE A 231 33.47 32.30 25.40
C PHE A 231 34.84 31.97 24.82
N LEU A 232 34.98 30.82 24.16
CA LEU A 232 36.25 30.40 23.57
C LEU A 232 36.76 31.39 22.51
N ILE A 233 35.89 31.88 21.63
CA ILE A 233 36.22 32.89 20.62
C ILE A 233 36.53 34.24 21.29
N ARG A 234 35.82 34.61 22.36
CA ARG A 234 36.04 35.89 23.04
C ARG A 234 37.41 35.96 23.74
N PHE A 235 37.93 34.83 24.20
CA PHE A 235 39.18 34.72 24.94
C PHE A 235 40.27 34.00 24.15
N ASP A 236 40.23 34.09 22.81
CA ASP A 236 41.29 33.62 21.91
C ASP A 236 41.72 32.15 22.14
N GLY A 237 40.77 31.29 22.52
CA GLY A 237 40.99 29.86 22.79
C GLY A 237 41.40 29.51 24.22
N GLN A 238 41.62 30.49 25.10
CA GLN A 238 42.00 30.28 26.51
C GLN A 238 41.09 31.06 27.45
N ILE A 239 40.08 30.39 28.02
CA ILE A 239 39.13 31.01 28.94
C ILE A 239 39.81 31.12 30.32
N PRO A 240 39.99 32.33 30.89
CA PRO A 240 40.56 32.46 32.23
C PRO A 240 39.60 31.92 33.32
N ASP A 241 40.16 31.50 34.46
CA ASP A 241 39.40 30.76 35.50
C ASP A 241 38.18 31.53 36.02
N ARG A 242 38.30 32.85 36.20
CA ARG A 242 37.21 33.72 36.66
C ARG A 242 36.04 33.69 35.69
N GLU A 243 36.32 33.79 34.40
CA GLU A 243 35.34 33.80 33.32
C GLU A 243 34.76 32.41 33.06
N PHE A 244 35.53 31.36 33.31
CA PHE A 244 35.05 29.98 33.29
C PHE A 244 34.06 29.71 34.44
N HIS A 245 34.35 30.20 35.64
CA HIS A 245 33.40 30.17 36.76
C HIS A 245 32.14 30.98 36.48
N LEU A 246 32.28 32.16 35.84
CA LEU A 246 31.14 32.96 35.39
C LEU A 246 30.29 32.18 34.37
N PHE A 247 30.92 31.52 33.39
CA PHE A 247 30.23 30.64 32.44
C PHE A 247 29.44 29.53 33.14
N LEU A 248 30.04 28.83 34.11
CA LEU A 248 29.36 27.77 34.87
C LEU A 248 28.14 28.28 35.64
N GLN A 249 28.21 29.50 36.16
CA GLN A 249 27.10 30.13 36.89
C GLN A 249 26.00 30.64 35.94
N THR A 250 26.37 31.21 34.79
CA THR A 250 25.42 31.83 33.86
C THR A 250 24.78 30.85 32.88
N ALA A 251 25.49 29.79 32.49
CA ALA A 251 25.03 28.85 31.46
C ALA A 251 23.70 28.17 31.83
N PRO A 252 23.46 27.68 33.07
CA PRO A 252 22.16 27.10 33.44
C PRO A 252 21.02 28.12 33.41
N ALA A 253 21.27 29.35 33.86
CA ALA A 253 20.28 30.42 33.91
C ALA A 253 19.92 30.92 32.49
N LEU A 254 20.92 31.10 31.63
CA LEU A 254 20.71 31.47 30.23
C LEU A 254 19.96 30.36 29.47
N LEU A 255 20.35 29.10 29.67
CA LEU A 255 19.67 27.96 29.05
C LEU A 255 18.20 27.88 29.51
N ALA A 256 17.93 28.02 30.81
CA ALA A 256 16.56 28.01 31.32
C ALA A 256 15.72 29.15 30.71
N LEU A 257 16.28 30.35 30.60
CA LEU A 257 15.62 31.50 29.98
C LEU A 257 15.33 31.26 28.49
N GLN A 258 16.31 30.77 27.73
CA GLN A 258 16.15 30.44 26.31
C GLN A 258 15.08 29.35 26.13
N LEU A 259 15.11 28.30 26.93
CA LEU A 259 14.14 27.20 26.82
C LEU A 259 12.71 27.65 27.14
N LEU A 260 12.53 28.52 28.14
CA LEU A 260 11.24 29.10 28.51
C LEU A 260 10.69 29.99 27.38
N LEU A 261 11.55 30.83 26.79
CA LEU A 261 11.16 31.73 25.71
C LEU A 261 10.97 31.03 24.37
N PHE A 262 11.52 29.83 24.16
CA PHE A 262 11.28 29.02 22.95
C PHE A 262 9.89 28.36 22.91
N HIS A 263 9.23 28.22 24.07
CA HIS A 263 7.91 27.60 24.19
C HIS A 263 6.80 28.33 23.39
N PRO A 264 6.60 29.67 23.52
CA PRO A 264 5.59 30.39 22.74
C PRO A 264 5.83 30.35 21.24
N PHE A 265 7.10 30.30 20.80
CA PHE A 265 7.46 30.18 19.38
C PHE A 265 7.33 28.75 18.83
N ARG A 266 6.87 27.79 19.65
CA ARG A 266 6.63 26.38 19.28
C ARG A 266 7.85 25.69 18.63
N LEU A 267 9.06 26.15 18.93
CA LEU A 267 10.31 25.68 18.30
C LEU A 267 10.65 24.21 18.61
N TYR A 268 10.01 23.64 19.63
CA TYR A 268 10.08 22.23 20.00
C TYR A 268 9.24 21.31 19.09
N ARG A 269 8.19 21.84 18.45
CA ARG A 269 7.31 21.06 17.56
C ARG A 269 7.87 20.97 16.14
N GLY A 270 8.58 22.02 15.69
CA GLY A 270 9.06 22.18 14.31
C GLY A 270 10.32 21.39 13.94
N LEU A 271 10.99 20.70 14.88
CA LEU A 271 12.19 19.95 14.55
C LEU A 271 11.93 18.80 13.57
N TRP A 272 10.68 18.33 13.48
CA TRP A 272 10.35 17.01 12.92
C TRP A 272 9.50 17.04 11.64
N ARG A 273 8.75 18.11 11.36
CA ARG A 273 7.82 18.17 10.23
C ARG A 273 7.84 19.58 9.62
N TYR A 274 8.44 19.69 8.43
CA TYR A 274 8.52 20.89 7.58
C TYR A 274 9.37 22.05 8.12
N VAL A 275 10.68 22.03 7.82
CA VAL A 275 11.55 23.20 7.97
C VAL A 275 11.15 24.24 6.92
N SER A 276 10.64 25.39 7.35
CA SER A 276 10.23 26.52 6.52
C SER A 276 11.09 27.76 6.78
N ILE A 277 11.01 28.77 5.90
CA ILE A 277 11.63 30.09 6.15
C ILE A 277 11.03 30.74 7.40
N GLN A 278 9.79 30.41 7.75
CA GLN A 278 9.14 30.91 8.96
C GLN A 278 9.82 30.38 10.23
N ASP A 279 10.37 29.16 10.21
CA ASP A 279 11.10 28.62 11.36
C ASP A 279 12.39 29.39 11.65
N LEU A 280 13.11 29.82 10.61
CA LEU A 280 14.31 30.64 10.78
C LEU A 280 13.96 32.01 11.38
N LYS A 281 12.83 32.60 10.96
CA LYS A 281 12.30 33.84 11.54
C LYS A 281 11.92 33.65 13.01
N SER A 282 11.26 32.54 13.36
CA SER A 282 10.90 32.21 14.74
C SER A 282 12.12 31.97 15.62
N ILE A 283 13.16 31.29 15.11
CA ILE A 283 14.43 31.10 15.83
C ILE A 283 15.09 32.45 16.08
N ALA A 284 15.26 33.27 15.03
CA ALA A 284 15.88 34.59 15.16
C ALA A 284 15.10 35.48 16.15
N ALA A 285 13.77 35.53 16.06
CA ALA A 285 12.94 36.31 16.98
C ALA A 285 13.05 35.82 18.43
N SER A 286 13.02 34.50 18.66
CA SER A 286 13.15 33.91 19.99
C SER A 286 14.53 34.14 20.62
N LEU A 287 15.60 34.04 19.80
CA LEU A 287 16.97 34.32 20.23
C LEU A 287 17.12 35.79 20.60
N THR A 288 16.65 36.71 19.74
CA THR A 288 16.69 38.15 20.02
C THR A 288 15.95 38.51 21.31
N LEU A 289 14.76 37.93 21.52
CA LEU A 289 13.99 38.15 22.75
C LEU A 289 14.73 37.58 23.98
N SER A 290 15.34 36.40 23.86
CA SER A 290 16.11 35.78 24.95
C SER A 290 17.39 36.53 25.27
N SER A 291 18.11 37.04 24.26
CA SER A 291 19.31 37.85 24.45
C SER A 291 18.98 39.22 25.06
N ALA A 292 17.85 39.82 24.69
CA ALA A 292 17.36 41.06 25.29
C ALA A 292 16.95 40.86 26.76
N ALA A 293 16.23 39.77 27.07
CA ALA A 293 15.88 39.41 28.43
C ALA A 293 17.12 39.08 29.28
N TRP A 294 18.11 38.41 28.70
CA TRP A 294 19.39 38.13 29.37
C TRP A 294 20.20 39.39 29.64
N TRP A 295 20.19 40.35 28.71
CA TRP A 295 20.85 41.64 28.90
C TRP A 295 20.30 42.37 30.11
N LEU A 296 18.96 42.41 30.23
CA LEU A 296 18.28 43.01 31.37
C LEU A 296 18.59 42.25 32.68
N LEU A 297 18.52 40.91 32.66
CA LEU A 297 18.79 40.08 33.84
C LEU A 297 20.23 40.23 34.34
N SER A 298 21.21 40.22 33.43
CA SER A 298 22.63 40.36 33.75
C SER A 298 23.00 41.74 34.31
N GLY A 299 22.21 42.77 34.00
CA GLY A 299 22.35 44.12 34.58
C GLY A 299 21.71 44.29 35.95
N LEU A 300 20.68 43.50 36.29
CA LEU A 300 19.91 43.62 37.53
C LEU A 300 20.36 42.66 38.64
N VAL A 301 20.92 41.51 38.28
CA VAL A 301 21.26 40.43 39.22
C VAL A 301 22.76 40.44 39.52
N ARG A 302 23.14 40.79 40.77
CA ARG A 302 24.56 40.91 41.20
C ARG A 302 25.45 39.70 40.86
N PRO A 303 25.00 38.43 41.02
CA PRO A 303 25.76 37.25 40.58
C PRO A 303 26.12 37.20 39.08
N PHE A 304 25.40 37.91 38.23
CA PHE A 304 25.63 37.93 36.77
C PHE A 304 26.35 39.20 36.31
N ALA A 305 26.72 40.07 37.24
CA ALA A 305 27.43 41.31 36.96
C ALA A 305 28.83 41.01 36.39
N GLY A 306 29.18 41.67 35.28
CA GLY A 306 30.45 41.46 34.58
C GLY A 306 30.36 40.51 33.38
N TYR A 307 29.16 40.06 33.01
CA TYR A 307 28.96 39.28 31.78
C TYR A 307 29.44 40.06 30.53
N PRO A 308 30.38 39.52 29.72
CA PRO A 308 30.92 40.25 28.58
C PRO A 308 29.88 40.45 27.46
N ARG A 309 29.59 41.71 27.12
CA ARG A 309 28.60 42.08 26.08
C ARG A 309 28.91 41.45 24.70
N SER A 310 30.19 41.30 24.38
CA SER A 310 30.66 40.62 23.16
C SER A 310 30.24 39.15 23.09
N VAL A 311 30.20 38.45 24.24
CA VAL A 311 29.75 37.05 24.30
C VAL A 311 28.27 36.96 23.97
N MET A 312 27.45 37.96 24.32
CA MET A 312 26.02 37.99 23.95
C MET A 312 25.81 37.99 22.43
N ILE A 313 26.60 38.79 21.71
CA ILE A 313 26.51 38.88 20.25
C ILE A 313 27.02 37.60 19.60
N LEU A 314 28.16 37.08 20.08
CA LEU A 314 28.73 35.81 19.59
C LEU A 314 27.79 34.63 19.85
N ASP A 315 27.20 34.55 21.04
CA ASP A 315 26.20 33.54 21.41
C ASP A 315 24.97 33.59 20.50
N TRP A 316 24.47 34.80 20.19
CA TRP A 316 23.33 34.97 19.27
C TRP A 316 23.66 34.48 17.85
N VAL A 317 24.82 34.87 17.29
CA VAL A 317 25.25 34.45 15.95
C VAL A 317 25.48 32.95 15.88
N LEU A 318 26.20 32.39 16.85
CA LEU A 318 26.52 30.96 16.90
C LEU A 318 25.28 30.10 17.15
N SER A 319 24.38 30.52 18.03
CA SER A 319 23.10 29.84 18.27
C SER A 319 22.22 29.84 17.03
N LEU A 320 22.14 30.98 16.31
CA LEU A 320 21.41 31.07 15.05
C LEU A 320 22.04 30.16 13.98
N ALA A 321 23.38 30.14 13.88
CA ALA A 321 24.11 29.31 12.92
C ALA A 321 23.97 27.82 13.21
N LEU A 322 24.08 27.37 14.47
CA LEU A 322 23.96 25.96 14.83
C LEU A 322 22.50 25.46 14.72
N LEU A 323 21.54 26.19 15.30
CA LEU A 323 20.12 25.82 15.25
C LEU A 323 19.53 25.93 13.85
N GLY A 324 19.94 26.95 13.08
CA GLY A 324 19.56 27.14 11.68
C GLY A 324 20.28 26.15 10.76
N GLY A 325 21.56 25.91 10.98
CA GLY A 325 22.40 25.01 10.18
C GLY A 325 21.94 23.57 10.22
N VAL A 326 21.59 23.02 11.39
CA VAL A 326 21.02 21.67 11.52
C VAL A 326 19.72 21.52 10.72
N ARG A 327 18.85 22.54 10.75
CA ARG A 327 17.59 22.56 10.01
C ARG A 327 17.81 22.75 8.50
N LEU A 328 18.78 23.57 8.10
CA LEU A 328 19.17 23.79 6.71
C LEU A 328 19.80 22.53 6.11
N LEU A 329 20.72 21.87 6.80
CA LEU A 329 21.30 20.60 6.38
C LEU A 329 20.23 19.52 6.20
N ARG A 330 19.25 19.46 7.11
CA ARG A 330 18.09 18.57 6.95
C ARG A 330 17.24 18.95 5.75
N ARG A 331 16.99 20.25 5.53
CA ARG A 331 16.23 20.74 4.37
C ARG A 331 16.94 20.42 3.06
N ILE A 332 18.23 20.67 2.97
CA ILE A 332 19.11 20.31 1.85
C ILE A 332 19.07 18.79 1.65
N ASN A 333 19.25 17.98 2.69
CA ASN A 333 19.19 16.52 2.55
C ASN A 333 17.79 16.00 2.16
N ARG A 334 16.71 16.75 2.44
CA ARG A 334 15.35 16.40 2.01
C ARG A 334 15.04 16.87 0.60
N GLU A 335 15.43 18.09 0.24
CA GLU A 335 15.14 18.73 -1.06
C GLU A 335 16.15 18.33 -2.15
N LEU A 336 17.38 18.00 -1.77
CA LEU A 336 18.47 17.56 -2.63
C LEU A 336 18.87 16.11 -2.38
N GLY A 337 18.21 15.43 -1.43
CA GLY A 337 18.40 14.01 -1.19
C GLY A 337 18.10 13.19 -2.44
N PRO A 338 18.74 12.02 -2.60
CA PRO A 338 18.48 11.19 -3.74
C PRO A 338 17.00 10.80 -3.82
N PRO A 339 16.42 10.67 -5.04
CA PRO A 339 15.16 9.99 -5.19
C PRO A 339 15.27 8.60 -4.53
N THR A 340 14.23 8.20 -3.82
CA THR A 340 14.12 6.85 -3.31
C THR A 340 14.23 5.86 -4.49
N PRO A 341 14.98 4.75 -4.37
CA PRO A 341 14.94 3.71 -5.37
C PRO A 341 13.46 3.29 -5.58
N HIS A 342 13.03 3.20 -6.85
CA HIS A 342 11.65 2.95 -7.32
C HIS A 342 10.70 4.16 -7.49
N THR A 343 11.23 5.38 -7.65
CA THR A 343 10.40 6.53 -8.04
C THR A 343 10.12 6.53 -9.54
N ARG A 344 8.86 6.27 -9.96
CA ARG A 344 8.42 6.32 -11.36
C ARG A 344 8.51 7.75 -11.90
N SER A 345 9.13 7.92 -13.04
CA SER A 345 9.20 9.21 -13.73
C SER A 345 7.87 9.53 -14.43
N VAL A 346 7.28 10.68 -14.12
CA VAL A 346 5.96 11.06 -14.65
C VAL A 346 6.00 12.37 -15.42
N LEU A 347 5.30 12.41 -16.55
CA LEU A 347 5.05 13.62 -17.33
C LEU A 347 3.61 14.08 -17.08
N VAL A 348 3.41 15.34 -16.70
CA VAL A 348 2.07 15.85 -16.36
C VAL A 348 1.58 16.78 -17.46
N ILE A 349 0.42 16.48 -18.03
CA ILE A 349 -0.27 17.31 -19.03
C ILE A 349 -1.39 18.08 -18.31
N SER A 350 -1.15 19.35 -18.04
CA SER A 350 -2.06 20.22 -17.29
C SER A 350 -1.78 21.70 -17.56
N SER A 351 -2.78 22.56 -17.38
CA SER A 351 -2.69 24.00 -17.69
C SER A 351 -2.88 24.87 -16.46
N GLY A 352 -2.05 25.92 -16.35
CA GLY A 352 -2.14 26.98 -15.34
C GLY A 352 -2.28 26.46 -13.90
N ASP A 353 -3.29 26.96 -13.18
CA ASP A 353 -3.52 26.65 -11.76
C ASP A 353 -3.82 25.17 -11.48
N ALA A 354 -4.31 24.41 -12.47
CA ALA A 354 -4.53 22.97 -12.30
C ALA A 354 -3.19 22.21 -12.19
N ALA A 355 -2.18 22.64 -12.95
CA ALA A 355 -0.84 22.06 -12.90
C ALA A 355 -0.19 22.32 -11.52
N GLU A 356 -0.36 23.51 -10.97
CA GLU A 356 0.11 23.89 -9.63
C GLU A 356 -0.52 23.02 -8.54
N ARG A 357 -1.85 22.83 -8.57
CA ARG A 357 -2.58 22.01 -7.60
C ARG A 357 -2.16 20.54 -7.65
N VAL A 358 -2.03 19.96 -8.84
CA VAL A 358 -1.59 18.56 -9.00
C VAL A 358 -0.16 18.37 -8.56
N LEU A 359 0.74 19.31 -8.89
CA LEU A 359 2.12 19.28 -8.42
C LEU A 359 2.19 19.36 -6.90
N ARG A 360 1.45 20.29 -6.29
CA ARG A 360 1.37 20.42 -4.83
C ARG A 360 0.86 19.13 -4.19
N GLY A 361 -0.12 18.47 -4.80
CA GLY A 361 -0.65 17.18 -4.37
C GLY A 361 0.34 16.03 -4.50
N LEU A 362 1.02 15.90 -5.64
CA LEU A 362 2.08 14.90 -5.87
C LEU A 362 3.25 15.08 -4.89
N LEU A 363 3.58 16.34 -4.56
CA LEU A 363 4.62 16.69 -3.59
C LEU A 363 4.18 16.46 -2.13
N ALA A 364 2.89 16.59 -1.82
CA ALA A 364 2.34 16.45 -0.47
C ALA A 364 1.95 15.00 -0.10
N GLY A 365 1.38 14.25 -1.05
CA GLY A 365 0.71 12.96 -0.83
C GLY A 365 1.55 11.70 -1.05
N GLY A 366 2.80 11.81 -1.50
CA GLY A 366 3.59 10.62 -1.84
C GLY A 366 5.09 10.84 -1.75
N GLN A 367 5.67 10.65 -0.56
CA GLN A 367 7.12 10.54 -0.44
C GLN A 367 7.62 9.31 -1.21
N GLY A 368 8.20 9.54 -2.38
CA GLY A 368 9.10 8.59 -3.05
C GLY A 368 8.54 7.74 -4.19
N LYS A 369 7.25 7.84 -4.56
CA LYS A 369 6.67 7.03 -5.66
C LYS A 369 6.76 7.69 -7.05
N TYR A 370 6.67 9.02 -7.16
CA TYR A 370 6.68 9.73 -8.46
C TYR A 370 7.72 10.86 -8.57
N ARG A 371 8.40 10.98 -9.72
CA ARG A 371 9.35 12.06 -10.07
C ARG A 371 8.78 12.78 -11.29
N VAL A 372 8.27 14.00 -11.10
CA VAL A 372 7.72 14.77 -12.23
C VAL A 372 8.87 15.30 -13.11
N VAL A 373 8.94 14.81 -14.35
CA VAL A 373 10.02 15.13 -15.29
C VAL A 373 9.80 16.47 -15.99
N GLY A 374 8.54 16.81 -16.23
CA GLY A 374 8.13 18.07 -16.84
C GLY A 374 6.63 18.25 -16.90
N LEU A 375 6.21 19.47 -17.23
CA LEU A 375 4.82 19.82 -17.51
C LEU A 375 4.63 20.09 -19.00
N ILE A 376 3.47 19.71 -19.52
CA ILE A 376 3.00 20.14 -20.83
C ILE A 376 1.77 21.01 -20.62
N ASP A 377 1.90 22.28 -21.00
CA ASP A 377 0.82 23.26 -20.88
C ASP A 377 0.00 23.27 -22.18
N LYS A 378 -1.29 22.96 -22.10
CA LYS A 378 -2.16 22.88 -23.28
C LYS A 378 -2.26 24.19 -24.05
N GLU A 379 -2.15 25.32 -23.36
CA GLU A 379 -2.34 26.65 -23.97
C GLU A 379 -1.01 27.27 -24.42
N ALA A 380 0.11 26.55 -24.25
CA ALA A 380 1.48 27.02 -24.51
C ALA A 380 1.88 28.34 -23.79
N LYS A 381 1.02 28.87 -22.90
CA LYS A 381 1.17 30.19 -22.25
C LYS A 381 2.37 30.25 -21.30
N HIS A 382 2.73 29.15 -20.66
CA HIS A 382 3.82 29.09 -19.67
C HIS A 382 5.06 28.36 -20.19
N THR A 383 5.23 28.23 -21.51
CA THR A 383 6.38 27.53 -22.09
C THR A 383 7.69 28.21 -21.68
N GLY A 384 8.56 27.48 -20.96
CA GLY A 384 9.82 28.02 -20.42
C GLY A 384 9.78 28.38 -18.93
N ASP A 385 8.59 28.46 -18.31
CA ASP A 385 8.44 28.72 -16.88
C ASP A 385 8.69 27.48 -16.02
N ARG A 386 8.81 27.69 -14.71
CA ARG A 386 8.94 26.61 -13.72
C ARG A 386 7.84 26.72 -12.66
N ILE A 387 7.01 25.69 -12.52
CA ILE A 387 6.02 25.56 -11.45
C ILE A 387 6.55 24.55 -10.43
N HIS A 388 6.70 24.96 -9.16
CA HIS A 388 7.31 24.13 -8.10
C HIS A 388 8.65 23.45 -8.50
N ASN A 389 9.53 24.20 -9.19
CA ASN A 389 10.81 23.71 -9.74
C ASN A 389 10.71 22.66 -10.86
N VAL A 390 9.52 22.33 -11.36
CA VAL A 390 9.31 21.48 -12.53
C VAL A 390 9.23 22.36 -13.79
N PRO A 391 10.02 22.09 -14.85
CA PRO A 391 9.99 22.89 -16.08
C PRO A 391 8.72 22.62 -16.90
N VAL A 392 8.16 23.67 -17.49
CA VAL A 392 7.15 23.55 -18.56
C VAL A 392 7.89 23.34 -19.88
N LEU A 393 7.78 22.13 -20.42
CA LEU A 393 8.61 21.65 -21.55
C LEU A 393 8.09 22.06 -22.92
N GLY A 394 6.83 22.49 -23.02
CA GLY A 394 6.21 22.94 -24.26
C GLY A 394 4.69 22.79 -24.24
N GLY A 395 4.08 23.12 -25.38
CA GLY A 395 2.65 22.98 -25.63
C GLY A 395 2.22 21.57 -26.05
N GLN A 396 0.92 21.39 -26.26
CA GLN A 396 0.32 20.11 -26.68
C GLN A 396 0.87 19.63 -28.04
N GLU A 397 1.23 20.56 -28.91
CA GLU A 397 1.82 20.34 -30.22
C GLU A 397 3.23 19.72 -30.16
N ASN A 398 3.92 19.82 -29.02
CA ASN A 398 5.26 19.26 -28.82
C ASN A 398 5.26 17.91 -28.07
N ILE A 399 4.10 17.33 -27.77
CA ILE A 399 3.98 16.11 -26.95
C ILE A 399 4.86 14.97 -27.49
N GLU A 400 4.84 14.69 -28.80
CA GLU A 400 5.62 13.59 -29.40
C GLU A 400 7.14 13.80 -29.19
N ALA A 401 7.62 15.02 -29.44
CA ALA A 401 9.03 15.36 -29.27
C ALA A 401 9.46 15.33 -27.79
N ILE A 402 8.58 15.75 -26.88
CA ILE A 402 8.85 15.76 -25.44
C ILE A 402 8.86 14.34 -24.87
N ILE A 403 7.90 13.49 -25.24
CA ILE A 403 7.86 12.08 -24.80
C ILE A 403 9.09 11.34 -25.31
N GLY A 404 9.47 11.53 -26.59
CA GLY A 404 10.65 10.91 -27.16
C GLY A 404 11.97 11.36 -26.53
N ARG A 405 12.05 12.62 -26.06
CA ARG A 405 13.25 13.18 -25.42
C ARG A 405 13.37 12.83 -23.94
N GLU A 406 12.26 12.89 -23.19
CA GLU A 406 12.27 12.74 -21.73
C GLU A 406 11.95 11.32 -21.25
N ASP A 407 11.42 10.46 -22.13
CA ASP A 407 11.10 9.04 -21.91
C ASP A 407 10.46 8.72 -20.53
N PRO A 408 9.28 9.29 -20.21
CA PRO A 408 8.65 9.07 -18.90
C PRO A 408 8.14 7.63 -18.73
N ASP A 409 8.13 7.14 -17.49
CA ASP A 409 7.55 5.84 -17.13
C ASP A 409 6.01 5.85 -17.16
N GLU A 410 5.38 7.01 -16.95
CA GLU A 410 3.93 7.18 -16.92
C GLU A 410 3.53 8.63 -17.26
N ILE A 411 2.36 8.81 -17.88
CA ILE A 411 1.84 10.14 -18.29
C ILE A 411 0.55 10.43 -17.51
N LEU A 412 0.51 11.56 -16.83
CA LEU A 412 -0.63 12.00 -16.02
C LEU A 412 -1.38 13.13 -16.73
N VAL A 413 -2.68 12.98 -16.96
CA VAL A 413 -3.51 13.97 -17.67
C VAL A 413 -4.61 14.51 -16.75
N THR A 414 -4.69 15.82 -16.58
CA THR A 414 -5.75 16.42 -15.75
C THR A 414 -7.09 16.51 -16.48
N ILE A 415 -8.16 16.08 -15.80
CA ILE A 415 -9.48 15.87 -16.38
C ILE A 415 -10.25 17.20 -16.54
N SER A 416 -10.25 18.08 -15.54
CA SER A 416 -11.26 19.17 -15.48
C SER A 416 -11.01 20.32 -16.44
N THR A 417 -9.78 20.52 -16.91
CA THR A 417 -9.44 21.58 -17.87
C THR A 417 -9.45 21.13 -19.33
N THR A 418 -9.68 19.84 -19.61
CA THR A 418 -9.58 19.28 -20.96
C THR A 418 -10.95 18.95 -21.56
N PRO A 419 -11.35 19.56 -22.69
CA PRO A 419 -12.52 19.14 -23.46
C PRO A 419 -12.46 17.65 -23.84
N VAL A 420 -13.62 16.96 -23.85
CA VAL A 420 -13.70 15.50 -24.03
C VAL A 420 -13.11 15.02 -25.37
N ALA A 421 -13.17 15.84 -26.43
CA ALA A 421 -12.56 15.54 -27.73
C ALA A 421 -11.02 15.45 -27.62
N ASP A 422 -10.39 16.42 -26.99
CA ASP A 422 -8.93 16.52 -26.85
C ASP A 422 -8.34 15.43 -25.94
N ARG A 423 -9.14 14.88 -25.01
CA ARG A 423 -8.70 13.75 -24.16
C ARG A 423 -8.39 12.51 -24.97
N LYS A 424 -9.23 12.19 -25.98
CA LYS A 424 -9.03 11.03 -26.85
C LYS A 424 -7.77 11.17 -27.68
N ASP A 425 -7.53 12.36 -28.22
CA ASP A 425 -6.37 12.64 -29.06
C ASP A 425 -5.08 12.61 -28.25
N ILE A 426 -5.06 13.17 -27.04
CA ILE A 426 -3.92 13.10 -26.13
C ILE A 426 -3.63 11.65 -25.71
N VAL A 427 -4.65 10.88 -25.30
CA VAL A 427 -4.47 9.47 -24.91
C VAL A 427 -4.01 8.62 -26.10
N ARG A 428 -4.56 8.83 -27.30
CA ARG A 428 -4.14 8.12 -28.52
C ARG A 428 -2.71 8.47 -28.90
N LEU A 429 -2.34 9.75 -28.83
CA LEU A 429 -0.99 10.25 -29.08
C LEU A 429 0.01 9.63 -28.11
N CYS A 430 -0.33 9.57 -26.81
CA CYS A 430 0.53 9.00 -25.78
C CYS A 430 0.64 7.47 -25.87
N LYS A 431 -0.46 6.76 -26.22
CA LYS A 431 -0.46 5.29 -26.40
C LYS A 431 0.47 4.81 -27.52
N LYS A 432 0.71 5.63 -28.55
CA LYS A 432 1.67 5.35 -29.64
C LYS A 432 3.10 5.09 -29.13
N PHE A 433 3.45 5.64 -27.97
CA PHE A 433 4.77 5.50 -27.34
C PHE A 433 4.86 4.34 -26.33
N GLY A 434 3.78 3.54 -26.17
CA GLY A 434 3.78 2.36 -25.29
C GLY A 434 3.87 2.68 -23.79
N LYS A 435 3.67 3.95 -23.40
CA LYS A 435 3.72 4.38 -21.99
C LYS A 435 2.32 4.34 -21.35
N PRO A 436 2.19 3.91 -20.07
CA PRO A 436 0.95 4.02 -19.31
C PRO A 436 0.45 5.47 -19.22
N VAL A 437 -0.83 5.70 -19.53
CA VAL A 437 -1.48 7.02 -19.44
C VAL A 437 -2.58 6.95 -18.38
N ARG A 438 -2.55 7.85 -17.39
CA ARG A 438 -3.49 7.90 -16.28
C ARG A 438 -4.15 9.28 -16.18
N MET A 439 -5.46 9.32 -15.98
CA MET A 439 -6.23 10.56 -15.86
C MET A 439 -6.47 10.91 -14.39
N ILE A 440 -6.34 12.18 -14.02
CA ILE A 440 -6.48 12.66 -12.62
C ILE A 440 -7.48 13.84 -12.54
N PRO A 441 -8.46 13.85 -11.61
CA PRO A 441 -9.37 14.98 -11.40
C PRO A 441 -8.71 16.17 -10.66
N ASP A 442 -9.20 17.40 -10.86
CA ASP A 442 -8.61 18.61 -10.23
C ASP A 442 -9.16 18.92 -8.82
N LEU A 443 -9.86 17.98 -8.16
CA LEU A 443 -10.53 18.26 -6.88
C LEU A 443 -9.58 18.32 -5.66
N PRO A 444 -9.94 19.04 -4.58
CA PRO A 444 -9.10 19.29 -3.39
C PRO A 444 -8.76 18.07 -2.52
N ASP A 445 -9.35 16.89 -2.75
CA ASP A 445 -9.25 15.73 -1.84
C ASP A 445 -7.85 15.07 -1.80
N ILE A 446 -6.92 15.54 -2.64
CA ILE A 446 -5.50 15.17 -2.54
C ILE A 446 -4.86 15.71 -1.23
N LEU A 447 -5.51 16.66 -0.53
CA LEU A 447 -5.04 17.25 0.73
C LEU A 447 -5.17 16.33 1.97
N ALA A 448 -5.85 15.18 1.88
CA ALA A 448 -6.12 14.31 3.04
C ALA A 448 -5.16 13.11 3.20
N GLY A 449 -4.17 12.94 2.32
CA GLY A 449 -3.15 11.88 2.47
C GLY A 449 -3.61 10.46 2.11
N LYS A 450 -4.66 10.30 1.28
CA LYS A 450 -4.97 9.02 0.61
C LYS A 450 -3.99 8.80 -0.55
N GLU A 451 -3.50 7.58 -0.71
CA GLU A 451 -2.47 7.23 -1.70
C GLU A 451 -2.94 7.47 -3.15
N LEU A 452 -2.04 7.90 -4.06
CA LEU A 452 -2.33 7.98 -5.51
C LEU A 452 -2.71 6.63 -6.16
N THR A 453 -2.44 5.51 -5.48
CA THR A 453 -2.90 4.18 -5.88
C THR A 453 -4.41 4.00 -5.71
N SER A 454 -5.06 4.75 -4.81
CA SER A 454 -6.52 4.73 -4.58
C SER A 454 -7.28 5.77 -5.41
N LEU A 455 -6.67 6.32 -6.45
CA LEU A 455 -7.27 7.28 -7.40
C LEU A 455 -7.40 6.72 -8.82
N ALA A 456 -7.03 5.45 -9.06
CA ALA A 456 -7.87 4.65 -9.94
C ALA A 456 -9.25 4.67 -9.27
N LEU A 457 -10.32 4.95 -10.00
CA LEU A 457 -11.67 4.84 -9.45
C LEU A 457 -11.91 3.37 -9.07
N ASP A 458 -11.44 2.95 -7.90
CA ASP A 458 -12.10 1.92 -7.11
C ASP A 458 -13.43 2.55 -6.72
N ILE A 459 -14.39 2.46 -7.64
CA ILE A 459 -15.79 2.76 -7.39
C ILE A 459 -16.15 1.89 -6.19
N GLU A 460 -16.39 2.50 -5.02
CA GLU A 460 -16.83 1.73 -3.87
C GLU A 460 -18.17 1.08 -4.27
N PRO A 461 -18.39 -0.20 -3.95
CA PRO A 461 -19.64 -0.88 -4.31
C PRO A 461 -20.88 -0.07 -3.90
N ASP A 462 -20.78 0.63 -2.77
CA ASP A 462 -21.80 1.52 -2.23
C ASP A 462 -22.18 2.65 -3.21
N ASP A 463 -21.24 3.16 -4.03
CA ASP A 463 -21.51 4.20 -5.02
C ASP A 463 -22.35 3.69 -6.21
N LEU A 464 -22.42 2.37 -6.41
CA LEU A 464 -23.28 1.73 -7.40
C LEU A 464 -24.69 1.47 -6.86
N LEU A 465 -24.86 1.49 -5.53
CA LEU A 465 -26.17 1.49 -4.93
C LEU A 465 -26.73 2.91 -5.09
N PHE A 466 -27.77 3.05 -5.92
CA PHE A 466 -28.54 4.29 -6.04
C PHE A 466 -29.39 4.59 -4.77
N ARG A 467 -28.89 4.20 -3.58
CA ARG A 467 -29.50 4.34 -2.25
C ARG A 467 -28.42 4.33 -1.16
N GLU A 468 -28.73 4.85 0.02
CA GLU A 468 -27.81 4.77 1.17
C GLU A 468 -27.62 3.33 1.69
N PRO A 469 -26.41 2.98 2.14
CA PRO A 469 -26.13 1.71 2.81
C PRO A 469 -26.91 1.52 4.11
N ILE A 470 -27.38 0.30 4.37
CA ILE A 470 -28.10 -0.04 5.60
C ILE A 470 -27.10 -0.14 6.75
N ARG A 471 -27.30 0.65 7.81
CA ARG A 471 -26.51 0.57 9.05
C ARG A 471 -27.34 -0.10 10.13
N THR A 472 -26.92 -1.28 10.56
CA THR A 472 -27.56 -2.05 11.64
C THR A 472 -26.81 -1.81 12.96
N ASP A 473 -27.51 -1.87 14.10
CA ASP A 473 -26.86 -1.81 15.41
C ASP A 473 -26.04 -3.08 15.67
N LEU A 474 -24.71 -2.93 15.60
CA LEU A 474 -23.75 -4.01 15.79
C LEU A 474 -23.68 -4.50 17.25
N GLY A 475 -24.22 -3.74 18.21
CA GLY A 475 -24.19 -4.11 19.63
C GLY A 475 -24.96 -5.39 19.93
N ALA A 476 -26.21 -5.49 19.47
CA ALA A 476 -27.08 -6.64 19.70
C ALA A 476 -26.55 -7.94 19.03
N ILE A 477 -25.95 -7.80 17.84
CA ILE A 477 -25.29 -8.90 17.14
C ILE A 477 -24.09 -9.41 17.96
N ARG A 478 -23.24 -8.51 18.45
CA ARG A 478 -22.05 -8.87 19.23
C ARG A 478 -22.37 -9.70 20.47
N ASP A 479 -23.39 -9.30 21.21
CA ASP A 479 -23.79 -9.99 22.44
C ASP A 479 -24.40 -11.38 22.17
N THR A 480 -25.01 -11.56 20.99
CA THR A 480 -25.59 -12.84 20.59
C THR A 480 -24.53 -13.88 20.23
N TYR A 481 -23.47 -13.48 19.51
CA TYR A 481 -22.44 -14.40 19.02
C TYR A 481 -21.20 -14.52 19.93
N GLY A 482 -21.01 -13.57 20.85
CA GLY A 482 -19.92 -13.60 21.81
C GLY A 482 -19.89 -14.90 22.62
N SER A 483 -18.71 -15.47 22.81
CA SER A 483 -18.49 -16.72 23.57
C SER A 483 -19.18 -17.98 23.03
N ARG A 484 -19.79 -17.93 21.84
CA ARG A 484 -20.39 -19.11 21.19
C ARG A 484 -19.40 -19.84 20.29
N ARG A 485 -19.71 -21.10 19.99
CA ARG A 485 -19.02 -21.91 18.97
C ARG A 485 -19.81 -21.84 17.68
N ILE A 486 -19.20 -21.40 16.59
CA ILE A 486 -19.89 -21.09 15.33
C ILE A 486 -19.21 -21.85 14.19
N LEU A 487 -20.00 -22.56 13.39
CA LEU A 487 -19.55 -23.25 12.20
C LEU A 487 -20.07 -22.53 10.96
N ILE A 488 -19.18 -22.24 10.02
CA ILE A 488 -19.52 -21.64 8.73
C ILE A 488 -19.08 -22.61 7.63
N THR A 489 -20.02 -23.15 6.86
CA THR A 489 -19.68 -23.92 5.66
C THR A 489 -19.62 -23.00 4.45
N GLY A 490 -18.71 -23.25 3.52
CA GLY A 490 -18.48 -22.34 2.40
C GLY A 490 -17.77 -21.07 2.85
N ALA A 491 -16.94 -21.18 3.90
CA ALA A 491 -16.32 -20.06 4.60
C ALA A 491 -15.39 -19.22 3.69
N GLY A 492 -14.90 -19.78 2.59
CA GLY A 492 -14.09 -19.07 1.61
C GLY A 492 -14.89 -18.37 0.50
N GLY A 493 -16.20 -18.58 0.42
CA GLY A 493 -17.08 -17.96 -0.56
C GLY A 493 -17.35 -16.48 -0.26
N SER A 494 -17.92 -15.72 -1.22
CA SER A 494 -18.16 -14.28 -1.04
C SER A 494 -19.02 -13.94 0.20
N ILE A 495 -20.11 -14.69 0.41
CA ILE A 495 -20.97 -14.52 1.60
C ILE A 495 -20.33 -15.16 2.83
N GLY A 496 -19.82 -16.39 2.72
CA GLY A 496 -19.26 -17.12 3.86
C GLY A 496 -18.03 -16.44 4.46
N SER A 497 -17.17 -15.84 3.64
CA SER A 497 -16.01 -15.07 4.12
C SER A 497 -16.44 -13.81 4.86
N GLU A 498 -17.48 -13.12 4.39
CA GLU A 498 -18.00 -11.95 5.10
C GLU A 498 -18.72 -12.32 6.40
N ILE A 499 -19.49 -13.42 6.42
CA ILE A 499 -20.02 -13.98 7.68
C ILE A 499 -18.86 -14.26 8.62
N SER A 500 -17.76 -14.85 8.14
CA SER A 500 -16.59 -15.16 8.95
C SER A 500 -15.94 -13.90 9.54
N ARG A 501 -15.83 -12.81 8.76
CA ARG A 501 -15.31 -11.51 9.25
C ARG A 501 -16.20 -10.90 10.33
N GLN A 502 -17.49 -10.77 10.06
CA GLN A 502 -18.41 -10.11 10.99
C GLN A 502 -18.62 -10.94 12.27
N VAL A 503 -18.67 -12.26 12.15
CA VAL A 503 -18.70 -13.16 13.31
C VAL A 503 -17.38 -13.07 14.10
N ALA A 504 -16.21 -13.06 13.45
CA ALA A 504 -14.93 -12.92 14.16
C ALA A 504 -14.85 -11.61 14.97
N ALA A 505 -15.39 -10.52 14.43
CA ALA A 505 -15.50 -9.23 15.14
C ALA A 505 -16.35 -9.33 16.42
N CYS A 506 -17.27 -10.30 16.50
CA CYS A 506 -18.06 -10.58 17.69
C CYS A 506 -17.32 -11.39 18.77
N LYS A 507 -16.09 -11.83 18.51
CA LYS A 507 -15.24 -12.62 19.43
C LYS A 507 -15.95 -13.89 19.94
N PRO A 508 -16.31 -14.83 19.05
CA PRO A 508 -16.86 -16.11 19.46
C PRO A 508 -15.80 -16.92 20.23
N ARG A 509 -16.23 -17.94 20.97
CA ARG A 509 -15.33 -18.87 21.65
C ARG A 509 -14.53 -19.71 20.67
N LEU A 510 -15.17 -20.16 19.59
CA LEU A 510 -14.55 -20.94 18.52
C LEU A 510 -15.22 -20.57 17.20
N LEU A 511 -14.41 -20.28 16.18
CA LEU A 511 -14.87 -20.07 14.81
C LEU A 511 -14.34 -21.20 13.92
N VAL A 512 -15.26 -22.04 13.41
CA VAL A 512 -14.94 -23.16 12.53
C VAL A 512 -15.22 -22.77 11.08
N LEU A 513 -14.17 -22.75 10.27
CA LEU A 513 -14.22 -22.40 8.84
C LEU A 513 -14.17 -23.70 8.03
N PHE A 514 -15.31 -24.13 7.48
CA PHE A 514 -15.41 -25.36 6.69
C PHE A 514 -15.54 -25.02 5.21
N GLU A 515 -14.59 -25.48 4.39
CA GLU A 515 -14.52 -25.12 2.97
C GLU A 515 -13.88 -26.23 2.14
N LYS A 516 -14.36 -26.44 0.92
CA LYS A 516 -13.81 -27.41 -0.03
C LYS A 516 -12.62 -26.83 -0.79
N HIS A 517 -12.67 -25.53 -1.10
CA HIS A 517 -11.64 -24.85 -1.87
C HIS A 517 -10.48 -24.37 -0.98
N GLU A 518 -9.36 -25.10 -1.02
CA GLU A 518 -8.16 -24.85 -0.20
C GLU A 518 -7.71 -23.39 -0.25
N ALA A 519 -7.52 -22.82 -1.45
CA ALA A 519 -7.00 -21.46 -1.58
C ALA A 519 -7.93 -20.42 -0.94
N SER A 520 -9.25 -20.60 -1.06
CA SER A 520 -10.20 -19.67 -0.45
C SER A 520 -10.20 -19.79 1.08
N LEU A 521 -10.09 -21.01 1.61
CA LEU A 521 -9.97 -21.26 3.04
C LEU A 521 -8.69 -20.66 3.61
N TYR A 522 -7.55 -20.87 2.94
CA TYR A 522 -6.26 -20.32 3.36
C TYR A 522 -6.28 -18.79 3.42
N MET A 523 -6.89 -18.14 2.42
CA MET A 523 -6.97 -16.68 2.37
C MET A 523 -7.78 -16.12 3.54
N ILE A 524 -8.96 -16.68 3.83
CA ILE A 524 -9.79 -16.20 4.94
C ILE A 524 -9.18 -16.56 6.31
N ASP A 525 -8.56 -17.74 6.46
CA ASP A 525 -7.86 -18.12 7.70
C ASP A 525 -6.71 -17.14 8.00
N LYS A 526 -5.85 -16.87 7.02
CA LYS A 526 -4.73 -15.94 7.15
C LYS A 526 -5.20 -14.53 7.50
N GLU A 527 -6.25 -14.06 6.83
CA GLU A 527 -6.84 -12.74 7.08
C GLU A 527 -7.32 -12.64 8.53
N LEU A 528 -8.15 -13.58 8.98
CA LEU A 528 -8.76 -13.54 10.31
C LEU A 528 -7.73 -13.75 11.44
N ARG A 529 -6.74 -14.62 11.27
CA ARG A 529 -5.66 -14.79 12.26
C ARG A 529 -4.79 -13.54 12.39
N SER A 530 -4.59 -12.81 11.30
CA SER A 530 -3.85 -11.53 11.33
C SER A 530 -4.64 -10.44 12.07
N LEU A 531 -5.96 -10.39 11.89
CA LEU A 531 -6.82 -9.36 12.49
C LEU A 531 -7.21 -9.69 13.95
N TYR A 532 -7.36 -10.97 14.27
CA TYR A 532 -7.82 -11.46 15.57
C TYR A 532 -6.89 -12.56 16.12
N PRO A 533 -5.65 -12.25 16.54
CA PRO A 533 -4.68 -13.26 16.97
C PRO A 533 -5.08 -14.10 18.18
N ALA A 534 -6.01 -13.58 19.01
CA ALA A 534 -6.50 -14.25 20.20
C ALA A 534 -7.76 -15.11 19.94
N LEU A 535 -8.34 -15.07 18.74
CA LEU A 535 -9.52 -15.84 18.40
C LEU A 535 -9.13 -17.29 18.08
N GLU A 536 -9.83 -18.24 18.70
CA GLU A 536 -9.68 -19.65 18.35
C GLU A 536 -10.38 -19.92 17.01
N ILE A 537 -9.58 -20.24 16.00
CA ILE A 537 -10.04 -20.52 14.63
C ILE A 537 -9.62 -21.94 14.25
N GLU A 538 -10.59 -22.76 13.87
CA GLU A 538 -10.39 -24.09 13.31
C GLU A 538 -10.75 -24.11 11.83
N SER A 539 -9.74 -24.25 10.97
CA SER A 539 -9.90 -24.27 9.52
C SER A 539 -9.90 -25.71 9.02
N VAL A 540 -11.00 -26.09 8.37
CA VAL A 540 -11.29 -27.46 7.98
C VAL A 540 -11.51 -27.54 6.48
N ILE A 541 -10.63 -28.27 5.80
CA ILE A 541 -10.88 -28.69 4.42
C ILE A 541 -11.83 -29.89 4.43
N GLY A 542 -12.91 -29.79 3.66
CA GLY A 542 -13.89 -30.87 3.50
C GLY A 542 -15.01 -30.54 2.51
N ASP A 543 -15.66 -31.58 2.00
CA ASP A 543 -16.87 -31.45 1.19
C ASP A 543 -18.10 -31.65 2.08
N ILE A 544 -19.12 -30.81 1.92
CA ILE A 544 -20.39 -30.94 2.67
C ILE A 544 -21.16 -32.21 2.27
N THR A 545 -20.83 -32.81 1.12
CA THR A 545 -21.42 -34.08 0.70
C THR A 545 -20.79 -35.29 1.38
N ASP A 546 -19.63 -35.13 2.04
CA ASP A 546 -18.97 -36.17 2.82
C ASP A 546 -19.54 -36.18 4.24
N GLU A 547 -20.52 -37.05 4.48
CA GLU A 547 -21.22 -37.14 5.75
C GLU A 547 -20.31 -37.52 6.93
N GLU A 548 -19.33 -38.39 6.71
CA GLU A 548 -18.41 -38.81 7.77
C GLU A 548 -17.53 -37.64 8.20
N ARG A 549 -17.01 -36.88 7.23
CA ARG A 549 -16.20 -35.69 7.51
C ARG A 549 -16.99 -34.59 8.22
N VAL A 550 -18.20 -34.31 7.77
CA VAL A 550 -19.06 -33.31 8.44
C VAL A 550 -19.41 -33.77 9.85
N ARG A 551 -19.70 -35.07 10.04
CA ARG A 551 -20.04 -35.66 11.34
C ARG A 551 -18.87 -35.60 12.32
N GLU A 552 -17.66 -35.94 11.88
CA GLU A 552 -16.43 -35.83 12.67
C GLU A 552 -16.29 -34.41 13.25
N ILE A 553 -16.40 -33.41 12.39
CA ILE A 553 -16.17 -32.00 12.75
C ILE A 553 -17.29 -31.44 13.60
N MET A 554 -18.55 -31.73 13.29
CA MET A 554 -19.68 -31.28 14.11
C MET A 554 -19.67 -31.92 15.51
N LYS A 555 -19.30 -33.20 15.63
CA LYS A 555 -19.16 -33.85 16.93
C LYS A 555 -17.99 -33.28 17.73
N LYS A 556 -16.85 -33.04 17.08
CA LYS A 556 -15.65 -32.46 17.70
C LYS A 556 -15.90 -31.05 18.22
N THR A 557 -16.55 -30.22 17.40
CA THR A 557 -16.70 -28.77 17.67
C THR A 557 -18.00 -28.41 18.38
N ALA A 558 -19.02 -29.26 18.30
CA ALA A 558 -20.35 -29.08 18.89
C ALA A 558 -20.88 -27.64 18.71
N PRO A 559 -21.08 -27.16 17.47
CA PRO A 559 -21.39 -25.76 17.21
C PRO A 559 -22.77 -25.38 17.78
N HIS A 560 -22.88 -24.18 18.34
CA HIS A 560 -24.17 -23.62 18.77
C HIS A 560 -24.92 -22.99 17.59
N VAL A 561 -24.18 -22.40 16.65
CA VAL A 561 -24.74 -21.77 15.45
C VAL A 561 -24.05 -22.32 14.21
N VAL A 562 -24.83 -22.69 13.21
CA VAL A 562 -24.33 -23.14 11.90
C VAL A 562 -24.83 -22.19 10.82
N PHE A 563 -23.91 -21.51 10.13
CA PHE A 563 -24.20 -20.75 8.91
C PHE A 563 -23.85 -21.59 7.68
N HIS A 564 -24.86 -21.97 6.91
CA HIS A 564 -24.70 -22.79 5.73
C HIS A 564 -24.67 -21.94 4.45
N ALA A 565 -23.47 -21.53 4.04
CA ALA A 565 -23.22 -20.73 2.82
C ALA A 565 -22.59 -21.53 1.67
N ALA A 566 -22.32 -22.83 1.84
CA ALA A 566 -21.76 -23.68 0.80
C ALA A 566 -22.84 -24.07 -0.23
N ALA A 567 -22.68 -23.61 -1.47
CA ALA A 567 -23.57 -23.95 -2.57
C ALA A 567 -22.93 -23.61 -3.93
N TYR A 568 -23.38 -24.27 -4.99
CA TYR A 568 -23.17 -23.80 -6.36
C TYR A 568 -24.26 -22.82 -6.77
N LYS A 569 -23.85 -21.65 -7.29
CA LYS A 569 -24.74 -20.51 -7.59
C LYS A 569 -24.84 -20.10 -9.06
N HIS A 570 -23.93 -20.55 -9.93
CA HIS A 570 -23.84 -20.03 -11.29
C HIS A 570 -24.86 -20.70 -12.22
N VAL A 571 -25.99 -20.03 -12.49
CA VAL A 571 -27.15 -20.59 -13.23
C VAL A 571 -26.74 -21.29 -14.54
N PRO A 572 -26.04 -20.64 -15.51
CA PRO A 572 -25.69 -21.30 -16.76
C PRO A 572 -24.75 -22.51 -16.62
N MET A 573 -23.98 -22.57 -15.53
CA MET A 573 -23.11 -23.71 -15.28
C MET A 573 -23.89 -24.88 -14.68
N MET A 574 -24.86 -24.57 -13.81
CA MET A 574 -25.70 -25.58 -13.16
C MET A 574 -26.78 -26.14 -14.08
N GLU A 575 -27.27 -25.38 -15.06
CA GLU A 575 -28.11 -25.94 -16.14
C GLU A 575 -27.39 -27.05 -16.91
N ARG A 576 -26.07 -26.89 -17.12
CA ARG A 576 -25.24 -27.90 -17.79
C ARG A 576 -24.77 -29.02 -16.87
N ASN A 577 -24.84 -28.83 -15.56
CA ASN A 577 -24.35 -29.77 -14.54
C ASN A 577 -25.40 -30.01 -13.44
N PRO A 578 -26.60 -30.48 -13.80
CA PRO A 578 -27.70 -30.59 -12.85
C PRO A 578 -27.46 -31.59 -11.72
N ALA A 579 -26.71 -32.66 -12.00
CA ALA A 579 -26.35 -33.66 -10.99
C ALA A 579 -25.47 -33.06 -9.88
N GLU A 580 -24.48 -32.25 -10.23
CA GLU A 580 -23.57 -31.62 -9.26
C GLU A 580 -24.28 -30.52 -8.46
N ALA A 581 -25.20 -29.79 -9.09
CA ALA A 581 -26.10 -28.86 -8.41
C ALA A 581 -26.94 -29.60 -7.35
N PHE A 582 -27.53 -30.75 -7.71
CA PHE A 582 -28.35 -31.54 -6.79
C PHE A 582 -27.53 -32.11 -5.63
N LYS A 583 -26.38 -32.74 -5.90
CA LYS A 583 -25.50 -33.29 -4.85
C LYS A 583 -25.11 -32.23 -3.83
N THR A 584 -24.63 -31.08 -4.29
CA THR A 584 -24.11 -30.04 -3.39
C THR A 584 -25.24 -29.30 -2.69
N ASN A 585 -26.20 -28.75 -3.45
CA ASN A 585 -27.21 -27.86 -2.88
C ASN A 585 -28.33 -28.61 -2.15
N VAL A 586 -28.63 -29.86 -2.53
CA VAL A 586 -29.68 -30.67 -1.87
C VAL A 586 -29.07 -31.64 -0.88
N LEU A 587 -28.26 -32.60 -1.35
CA LEU A 587 -27.73 -33.66 -0.46
C LEU A 587 -26.74 -33.10 0.56
N GLY A 588 -25.87 -32.17 0.15
CA GLY A 588 -24.96 -31.46 1.05
C GLY A 588 -25.69 -30.65 2.11
N THR A 589 -26.69 -29.85 1.73
CA THR A 589 -27.52 -29.12 2.71
C THR A 589 -28.17 -30.06 3.71
N ARG A 590 -28.74 -31.18 3.23
CA ARG A 590 -29.34 -32.20 4.09
C ARG A 590 -28.34 -32.78 5.09
N THR A 591 -27.15 -33.15 4.64
CA THR A 591 -26.10 -33.71 5.50
C THR A 591 -25.76 -32.75 6.63
N VAL A 592 -25.52 -31.49 6.30
CA VAL A 592 -25.15 -30.47 7.30
C VAL A 592 -26.34 -30.15 8.22
N SER A 593 -27.56 -30.03 7.71
CA SER A 593 -28.75 -29.71 8.52
C SER A 593 -29.13 -30.86 9.47
N ALA A 594 -29.12 -32.11 8.99
CA ALA A 594 -29.42 -33.28 9.81
C ALA A 594 -28.41 -33.44 10.96
N LEU A 595 -27.11 -33.33 10.67
CA LEU A 595 -26.05 -33.44 11.68
C LEU A 595 -26.06 -32.28 12.67
N ALA A 596 -26.46 -31.07 12.25
CA ALA A 596 -26.68 -29.96 13.16
C ALA A 596 -27.82 -30.27 14.16
N GLY A 597 -28.90 -30.89 13.69
CA GLY A 597 -29.98 -31.41 14.53
C GLY A 597 -29.56 -32.51 15.50
N GLU A 598 -28.72 -33.44 15.05
CA GLU A 598 -28.15 -34.50 15.90
C GLU A 598 -27.22 -33.95 16.99
N CYS A 599 -26.40 -32.96 16.64
CA CYS A 599 -25.49 -32.29 17.57
C CYS A 599 -26.18 -31.24 18.45
N LYS A 600 -27.50 -31.06 18.30
CA LYS A 600 -28.31 -30.09 19.04
C LYS A 600 -27.78 -28.66 18.92
N ALA A 601 -27.36 -28.26 17.71
CA ALA A 601 -27.09 -26.86 17.43
C ALA A 601 -28.34 -26.02 17.77
N GLU A 602 -28.16 -24.83 18.34
CA GLU A 602 -29.30 -23.98 18.73
C GLU A 602 -29.98 -23.39 17.50
N VAL A 603 -29.18 -22.94 16.53
CA VAL A 603 -29.65 -22.27 15.31
C VAL A 603 -28.89 -22.77 14.09
N PHE A 604 -29.63 -23.13 13.04
CA PHE A 604 -29.10 -23.42 11.72
C PHE A 604 -29.66 -22.40 10.72
N VAL A 605 -28.79 -21.74 9.97
CA VAL A 605 -29.17 -20.73 8.98
C VAL A 605 -28.76 -21.19 7.59
N LEU A 606 -29.75 -21.40 6.72
CA LEU A 606 -29.54 -21.60 5.29
C LEU A 606 -29.49 -20.26 4.56
N ILE A 607 -28.37 -19.99 3.90
CA ILE A 607 -28.24 -18.87 2.97
C ILE A 607 -28.93 -19.27 1.66
N SER A 608 -30.03 -18.61 1.32
CA SER A 608 -30.83 -18.85 0.11
C SER A 608 -30.85 -17.63 -0.81
N THR A 609 -31.64 -17.68 -1.88
CA THR A 609 -31.62 -16.72 -2.99
C THR A 609 -33.04 -16.46 -3.49
N ASP A 610 -33.27 -15.27 -4.02
CA ASP A 610 -34.44 -14.93 -4.85
C ASP A 610 -34.77 -15.97 -5.94
N LYS A 611 -33.76 -16.65 -6.50
CA LYS A 611 -33.96 -17.68 -7.54
C LYS A 611 -34.64 -18.96 -7.05
N ALA A 612 -34.78 -19.14 -5.74
CA ALA A 612 -35.59 -20.21 -5.15
C ALA A 612 -37.10 -19.88 -5.18
N VAL A 613 -37.47 -18.62 -5.43
CA VAL A 613 -38.84 -18.11 -5.52
C VAL A 613 -39.39 -18.46 -6.91
N GLU A 614 -40.34 -19.39 -6.99
CA GLU A 614 -40.89 -19.95 -8.23
C GLU A 614 -39.78 -20.42 -9.22
N PRO A 615 -38.98 -21.44 -8.88
CA PRO A 615 -37.72 -21.69 -9.55
C PRO A 615 -37.88 -22.16 -11.01
N LEU A 616 -37.29 -21.39 -11.95
CA LEU A 616 -37.22 -21.76 -13.38
C LEU A 616 -35.94 -22.51 -13.75
N SER A 617 -34.86 -22.27 -13.00
CA SER A 617 -33.54 -22.85 -13.24
C SER A 617 -33.30 -24.08 -12.36
N VAL A 618 -32.41 -24.97 -12.81
CA VAL A 618 -31.85 -26.08 -12.02
C VAL A 618 -31.29 -25.58 -10.68
N MET A 619 -30.49 -24.52 -10.71
CA MET A 619 -29.91 -23.93 -9.49
C MET A 619 -31.01 -23.49 -8.52
N GLY A 620 -31.99 -22.73 -9.02
CA GLY A 620 -33.14 -22.29 -8.23
C GLY A 620 -33.94 -23.46 -7.64
N ARG A 621 -34.21 -24.50 -8.43
CA ARG A 621 -34.94 -25.70 -7.98
C ARG A 621 -34.21 -26.41 -6.85
N THR A 622 -32.90 -26.59 -6.98
CA THR A 622 -32.10 -27.23 -5.93
C THR A 622 -32.11 -26.44 -4.62
N LYS A 623 -32.08 -25.11 -4.68
CA LYS A 623 -32.20 -24.26 -3.49
C LYS A 623 -33.61 -24.31 -2.89
N ARG A 624 -34.66 -24.32 -3.73
CA ARG A 624 -36.04 -24.47 -3.26
C ARG A 624 -36.28 -25.79 -2.54
N ILE A 625 -35.77 -26.90 -3.08
CA ILE A 625 -35.81 -28.20 -2.41
C ILE A 625 -35.12 -28.11 -1.04
N ALA A 626 -33.94 -27.49 -0.97
CA ALA A 626 -33.21 -27.32 0.29
C ALA A 626 -34.00 -26.50 1.34
N GLU A 627 -34.70 -25.44 0.94
CA GLU A 627 -35.58 -24.68 1.83
C GLU A 627 -36.71 -25.54 2.40
N LEU A 628 -37.40 -26.28 1.54
CA LEU A 628 -38.52 -27.15 1.92
C LEU A 628 -38.07 -28.28 2.86
N MET A 629 -36.88 -28.85 2.63
CA MET A 629 -36.29 -29.85 3.53
C MET A 629 -36.02 -29.28 4.93
N LEU A 630 -35.59 -28.03 5.04
CA LEU A 630 -35.39 -27.36 6.33
C LEU A 630 -36.72 -27.10 7.05
N GLN A 631 -37.75 -26.72 6.31
CA GLN A 631 -39.10 -26.54 6.86
C GLN A 631 -39.63 -27.86 7.45
N GLU A 632 -39.40 -28.98 6.76
CA GLU A 632 -39.77 -30.32 7.25
C GLU A 632 -38.95 -30.76 8.48
N LEU A 633 -37.66 -30.40 8.55
CA LEU A 633 -36.83 -30.71 9.72
C LEU A 633 -37.17 -29.87 10.94
N ASN A 634 -37.71 -28.67 10.76
CA ASN A 634 -38.07 -27.79 11.87
C ASN A 634 -39.17 -28.42 12.74
N GLY A 635 -38.99 -28.40 14.06
CA GLY A 635 -39.92 -29.05 15.01
C GLY A 635 -39.64 -30.54 15.25
N THR A 636 -38.90 -31.23 14.37
CA THR A 636 -38.47 -32.63 14.59
C THR A 636 -37.26 -32.74 15.53
N LYS A 637 -36.47 -31.67 15.65
CA LYS A 637 -35.28 -31.55 16.49
C LYS A 637 -35.33 -30.23 17.28
N PRO A 638 -34.59 -30.09 18.39
CA PRO A 638 -34.50 -28.84 19.16
C PRO A 638 -33.89 -27.65 18.38
N THR A 639 -33.14 -27.95 17.30
CA THR A 639 -32.50 -26.94 16.45
C THR A 639 -33.51 -26.08 15.73
N LYS A 640 -33.33 -24.76 15.77
CA LYS A 640 -34.13 -23.80 15.03
C LYS A 640 -33.57 -23.67 13.62
N TYR A 641 -34.34 -24.09 12.62
CA TYR A 641 -33.93 -23.99 11.22
C TYR A 641 -34.49 -22.71 10.60
N LEU A 642 -33.61 -21.86 10.09
CA LEU A 642 -33.94 -20.57 9.51
C LEU A 642 -33.46 -20.53 8.06
N THR A 643 -34.24 -19.93 7.19
CA THR A 643 -33.84 -19.64 5.81
C THR A 643 -33.76 -18.14 5.63
N VAL A 644 -32.73 -17.63 4.95
CA VAL A 644 -32.63 -16.21 4.59
C VAL A 644 -32.49 -16.07 3.08
N ARG A 645 -33.48 -15.44 2.44
CA ARG A 645 -33.49 -15.13 1.00
C ARG A 645 -33.07 -13.69 0.77
N PHE A 646 -32.22 -13.50 -0.24
CA PHE A 646 -31.87 -12.18 -0.76
C PHE A 646 -31.55 -12.25 -2.25
N GLY A 647 -31.52 -11.08 -2.88
CA GLY A 647 -31.21 -10.92 -4.28
C GLY A 647 -29.71 -10.96 -4.57
N ASN A 648 -29.28 -10.21 -5.57
CA ASN A 648 -27.89 -10.09 -5.92
C ASN A 648 -27.14 -9.26 -4.86
N VAL A 649 -25.89 -9.62 -4.63
CA VAL A 649 -24.96 -8.80 -3.84
C VAL A 649 -23.85 -8.27 -4.75
N LEU A 650 -23.41 -7.04 -4.49
CA LEU A 650 -22.35 -6.40 -5.26
C LEU A 650 -21.01 -7.14 -5.08
N GLU A 651 -20.19 -7.15 -6.14
CA GLU A 651 -18.84 -7.73 -6.16
C GLU A 651 -18.71 -9.22 -5.79
N SER A 652 -19.80 -10.00 -5.77
CA SER A 652 -19.65 -11.44 -5.59
C SER A 652 -18.94 -12.10 -6.78
N SER A 653 -18.21 -13.18 -6.52
CA SER A 653 -17.47 -13.93 -7.54
C SER A 653 -18.40 -14.38 -8.67
N GLY A 654 -18.01 -14.09 -9.92
CA GLY A 654 -18.81 -14.42 -11.11
C GLY A 654 -20.07 -13.57 -11.29
N SER A 655 -20.15 -12.38 -10.69
CA SER A 655 -21.25 -11.43 -10.89
C SER A 655 -21.04 -10.52 -12.11
N VAL A 656 -22.07 -9.76 -12.46
CA VAL A 656 -22.08 -8.90 -13.66
C VAL A 656 -21.11 -7.72 -13.57
N ILE A 657 -20.81 -7.22 -12.37
CA ILE A 657 -19.96 -6.04 -12.18
C ILE A 657 -18.50 -6.33 -12.53
N PRO A 658 -17.85 -7.40 -12.00
CA PRO A 658 -16.52 -7.81 -12.44
C PRO A 658 -16.44 -8.02 -13.95
N LEU A 659 -17.46 -8.65 -14.55
CA LEU A 659 -17.52 -8.84 -16.00
C LEU A 659 -17.55 -7.51 -16.75
N PHE A 660 -18.36 -6.54 -16.31
CA PHE A 660 -18.40 -5.22 -16.93
C PHE A 660 -17.09 -4.47 -16.77
N ARG A 661 -16.43 -4.56 -15.60
CA ARG A 661 -15.10 -3.97 -15.40
C ARG A 661 -14.08 -4.55 -16.37
N GLU A 662 -14.00 -5.89 -16.46
CA GLU A 662 -13.12 -6.59 -17.41
C GLU A 662 -13.40 -6.17 -18.86
N GLN A 663 -14.68 -6.10 -19.25
CA GLN A 663 -15.08 -5.66 -20.59
C GLN A 663 -14.70 -4.20 -20.85
N ILE A 664 -14.88 -3.31 -19.89
CA ILE A 664 -14.53 -1.89 -20.02
C ILE A 664 -13.01 -1.71 -20.11
N GLU A 665 -12.25 -2.41 -19.27
CA GLU A 665 -10.78 -2.41 -19.28
C GLU A 665 -10.22 -2.94 -20.60
N ALA A 666 -10.88 -3.95 -21.18
CA ALA A 666 -10.56 -4.49 -22.50
C ALA A 666 -10.97 -3.58 -23.68
N GLY A 667 -11.73 -2.50 -23.44
CA GLY A 667 -12.17 -1.56 -24.47
C GLY A 667 -13.57 -1.81 -25.05
N GLY A 668 -14.35 -2.71 -24.44
CA GLY A 668 -15.72 -3.07 -24.84
C GLY A 668 -15.81 -4.13 -25.96
N PRO A 669 -17.03 -4.46 -26.41
CA PRO A 669 -18.32 -3.95 -25.93
C PRO A 669 -18.72 -4.54 -24.58
N VAL A 670 -19.55 -3.80 -23.83
CA VAL A 670 -20.19 -4.31 -22.61
C VAL A 670 -21.44 -5.10 -22.99
N THR A 671 -21.57 -6.33 -22.50
CA THR A 671 -22.67 -7.23 -22.90
C THR A 671 -23.81 -7.24 -21.88
N VAL A 672 -24.97 -6.71 -22.24
CA VAL A 672 -26.19 -6.77 -21.43
C VAL A 672 -27.12 -7.84 -21.99
N THR A 673 -27.80 -8.62 -21.14
CA THR A 673 -28.68 -9.70 -21.63
C THR A 673 -29.95 -9.15 -22.27
N HIS A 674 -30.63 -8.21 -21.61
CA HIS A 674 -31.84 -7.58 -22.13
C HIS A 674 -31.94 -6.10 -21.66
N PRO A 675 -32.48 -5.17 -22.47
CA PRO A 675 -32.60 -3.75 -22.09
C PRO A 675 -33.42 -3.51 -20.82
N GLU A 676 -34.42 -4.35 -20.57
CA GLU A 676 -35.34 -4.21 -19.43
C GLU A 676 -34.99 -5.09 -18.22
N VAL A 677 -33.89 -5.87 -18.27
CA VAL A 677 -33.55 -6.77 -17.16
C VAL A 677 -33.19 -5.98 -15.91
N THR A 678 -33.82 -6.30 -14.79
CA THR A 678 -33.53 -5.68 -13.48
C THR A 678 -33.08 -6.71 -12.46
N ARG A 679 -32.26 -6.26 -11.51
CA ARG A 679 -31.86 -7.05 -10.34
C ARG A 679 -31.93 -6.19 -9.09
N LEU A 680 -32.18 -6.85 -7.96
CA LEU A 680 -32.12 -6.23 -6.64
C LEU A 680 -30.70 -6.36 -6.10
N PHE A 681 -30.12 -5.24 -5.64
CA PHE A 681 -28.75 -5.18 -5.15
C PHE A 681 -28.66 -4.68 -3.71
N MET A 682 -27.69 -5.23 -3.01
CA MET A 682 -27.26 -4.86 -1.68
C MET A 682 -25.76 -5.15 -1.59
N THR A 683 -25.04 -4.53 -0.67
CA THR A 683 -23.64 -4.87 -0.44
C THR A 683 -23.54 -6.19 0.34
N ILE A 684 -22.41 -6.88 0.20
CA ILE A 684 -22.17 -8.12 0.95
C ILE A 684 -22.21 -7.86 2.47
N PRO A 685 -21.58 -6.78 3.00
CA PRO A 685 -21.65 -6.48 4.43
C PRO A 685 -23.07 -6.22 4.95
N GLU A 686 -23.89 -5.46 4.21
CA GLU A 686 -25.31 -5.23 4.56
C GLU A 686 -26.10 -6.54 4.64
N ALA A 687 -25.96 -7.40 3.62
CA ALA A 687 -26.66 -8.67 3.59
C ALA A 687 -26.28 -9.56 4.77
N VAL A 688 -24.99 -9.63 5.09
CA VAL A 688 -24.48 -10.41 6.22
C VAL A 688 -24.97 -9.86 7.56
N GLN A 689 -24.99 -8.54 7.77
CA GLN A 689 -25.55 -7.96 9.01
C GLN A 689 -27.00 -8.38 9.23
N LEU A 690 -27.82 -8.36 8.18
CA LEU A 690 -29.22 -8.78 8.26
C LEU A 690 -29.36 -10.31 8.44
N ILE A 691 -28.48 -11.11 7.86
CA ILE A 691 -28.40 -12.57 8.10
C ILE A 691 -28.08 -12.86 9.57
N LEU A 692 -27.10 -12.17 10.14
CA LEU A 692 -26.72 -12.30 11.55
C LEU A 692 -27.85 -11.85 12.47
N LEU A 693 -28.57 -10.79 12.12
CA LEU A 693 -29.75 -10.36 12.86
C LEU A 693 -30.87 -11.40 12.79
N ALA A 694 -31.14 -11.96 11.60
CA ALA A 694 -32.15 -13.00 11.41
C ALA A 694 -31.90 -14.22 12.29
N ALA A 695 -30.64 -14.68 12.39
CA ALA A 695 -30.31 -15.80 13.28
C ALA A 695 -30.47 -15.48 14.76
N SER A 696 -30.37 -14.20 15.14
CA SER A 696 -30.51 -13.75 16.53
C SER A 696 -31.98 -13.68 16.97
N ILE A 697 -32.88 -13.30 16.05
CA ILE A 697 -34.32 -13.10 16.37
C ILE A 697 -35.21 -14.29 15.98
N GLY A 698 -34.72 -15.22 15.16
CA GLY A 698 -35.49 -16.35 14.65
C GLY A 698 -35.92 -17.35 15.74
N LYS A 699 -37.13 -17.88 15.62
CA LYS A 699 -37.73 -18.85 16.55
C LYS A 699 -37.73 -20.28 16.01
N GLY A 700 -37.43 -20.47 14.72
CA GLY A 700 -37.41 -21.74 14.01
C GLY A 700 -38.55 -21.86 13.00
N GLY A 701 -38.23 -22.26 11.77
CA GLY A 701 -39.18 -22.49 10.68
C GLY A 701 -39.40 -21.26 9.78
N GLU A 702 -38.88 -20.10 10.16
CA GLU A 702 -39.09 -18.88 9.40
C GLU A 702 -38.22 -18.80 8.14
N THR A 703 -38.82 -18.24 7.09
CA THR A 703 -38.11 -17.80 5.89
C THR A 703 -38.01 -16.28 5.91
N PHE A 704 -36.84 -15.76 6.24
CA PHE A 704 -36.56 -14.34 6.21
C PHE A 704 -36.26 -13.88 4.78
N VAL A 705 -36.68 -12.66 4.47
CA VAL A 705 -36.47 -12.01 3.18
C VAL A 705 -35.87 -10.63 3.45
N LEU A 706 -34.72 -10.34 2.83
CA LEU A 706 -34.08 -9.03 2.98
C LEU A 706 -34.76 -8.00 2.06
N ASP A 707 -35.15 -6.85 2.60
CA ASP A 707 -35.62 -5.72 1.79
C ASP A 707 -34.42 -5.02 1.14
N MET A 708 -34.21 -5.33 -0.13
CA MET A 708 -33.09 -4.83 -0.95
C MET A 708 -33.35 -3.44 -1.55
N GLY A 709 -34.55 -2.87 -1.35
CA GLY A 709 -34.97 -1.63 -1.97
C GLY A 709 -35.47 -1.78 -3.41
N LYS A 710 -35.24 -0.76 -4.25
CA LYS A 710 -35.77 -0.72 -5.62
C LYS A 710 -34.92 -1.57 -6.57
N PRO A 711 -35.54 -2.27 -7.54
CA PRO A 711 -34.80 -2.99 -8.57
C PRO A 711 -34.04 -2.03 -9.48
N ILE A 712 -32.81 -2.40 -9.85
CA ILE A 712 -31.90 -1.61 -10.70
C ILE A 712 -31.84 -2.28 -12.07
N ARG A 713 -32.00 -1.51 -13.16
CA ARG A 713 -31.79 -2.02 -14.52
C ARG A 713 -30.31 -2.28 -14.74
N ILE A 714 -29.97 -3.47 -15.26
CA ILE A 714 -28.58 -3.83 -15.57
C ILE A 714 -27.99 -2.91 -16.64
N LEU A 715 -28.82 -2.42 -17.56
CA LEU A 715 -28.42 -1.40 -18.53
C LEU A 715 -27.96 -0.10 -17.86
N ASP A 716 -28.66 0.36 -16.81
CA ASP A 716 -28.30 1.59 -16.10
C ASP A 716 -27.03 1.39 -15.28
N LEU A 717 -26.85 0.20 -14.69
CA LEU A 717 -25.62 -0.20 -14.03
C LEU A 717 -24.41 -0.21 -14.98
N ALA A 718 -24.56 -0.80 -16.18
CA ALA A 718 -23.54 -0.79 -17.23
C ALA A 718 -23.16 0.65 -17.62
N LYS A 719 -24.16 1.50 -17.87
CA LYS A 719 -23.94 2.92 -18.20
C LYS A 719 -23.25 3.67 -17.06
N ALA A 720 -23.61 3.41 -15.82
CA ALA A 720 -22.97 4.02 -14.65
C ALA A 720 -21.49 3.62 -14.54
N LEU A 721 -21.17 2.33 -14.67
CA LEU A 721 -19.78 1.84 -14.63
C LEU A 721 -18.92 2.42 -15.75
N ILE A 722 -19.44 2.52 -16.98
CA ILE A 722 -18.73 3.16 -18.10
C ILE A 722 -18.44 4.63 -17.77
N ARG A 723 -19.44 5.39 -17.26
CA ARG A 723 -19.28 6.80 -16.87
C ARG A 723 -18.28 6.99 -15.74
N LEU A 724 -18.36 6.17 -14.71
CA LEU A 724 -17.44 6.19 -13.58
C LEU A 724 -16.01 5.84 -14.00
N SER A 725 -15.84 5.04 -15.05
CA SER A 725 -14.54 4.79 -15.68
C SER A 725 -14.02 5.97 -16.52
N GLY A 726 -14.72 7.11 -16.53
CA GLY A 726 -14.37 8.29 -17.31
C GLY A 726 -14.73 8.20 -18.80
N LEU A 727 -15.56 7.24 -19.19
CA LEU A 727 -15.93 6.93 -20.57
C LEU A 727 -17.42 7.21 -20.83
N SER A 728 -17.79 7.39 -22.09
CA SER A 728 -19.17 7.69 -22.52
C SER A 728 -19.86 6.45 -23.10
N PRO A 729 -20.98 5.96 -22.50
CA PRO A 729 -21.74 4.83 -23.04
C PRO A 729 -22.25 5.12 -24.46
N GLY A 730 -22.08 4.16 -25.39
CA GLY A 730 -22.50 4.27 -26.79
C GLY A 730 -21.59 5.12 -27.68
N ARG A 731 -20.61 5.85 -27.12
CA ARG A 731 -19.60 6.61 -27.88
C ARG A 731 -18.19 6.07 -27.68
N ASP A 732 -17.83 5.74 -26.45
CA ASP A 732 -16.50 5.25 -26.07
C ASP A 732 -16.52 3.73 -25.86
N ILE A 733 -17.62 3.22 -25.29
CA ILE A 733 -17.86 1.79 -25.07
C ILE A 733 -19.27 1.47 -25.58
N GLU A 734 -19.36 0.58 -26.55
CA GLU A 734 -20.64 0.07 -27.06
C GLU A 734 -21.29 -0.88 -26.04
N ILE A 735 -22.63 -0.87 -25.97
CA ILE A 735 -23.40 -1.82 -25.18
C ILE A 735 -24.17 -2.74 -26.14
N VAL A 736 -23.84 -4.03 -26.12
CA VAL A 736 -24.45 -5.03 -27.01
C VAL A 736 -25.44 -5.89 -26.23
N PHE A 737 -26.62 -6.10 -26.81
CA PHE A 737 -27.64 -6.97 -26.24
C PHE A 737 -27.46 -8.42 -26.71
N THR A 738 -27.34 -9.35 -25.76
CA THR A 738 -27.01 -10.76 -26.04
C THR A 738 -28.19 -11.72 -25.95
N GLY A 739 -29.36 -11.23 -25.51
CA GLY A 739 -30.53 -12.05 -25.22
C GLY A 739 -30.53 -12.62 -23.80
N LEU A 740 -31.69 -13.06 -23.33
CA LEU A 740 -31.82 -13.75 -22.04
C LEU A 740 -31.25 -15.16 -22.15
N ARG A 741 -30.51 -15.58 -21.12
CA ARG A 741 -29.95 -16.93 -21.05
C ARG A 741 -31.02 -17.94 -20.59
N PRO A 742 -30.87 -19.24 -20.90
CA PRO A 742 -31.77 -20.27 -20.39
C PRO A 742 -31.89 -20.22 -18.85
N GLY A 743 -33.13 -20.21 -18.35
CA GLY A 743 -33.42 -20.13 -16.92
C GLY A 743 -33.27 -18.74 -16.28
N GLU A 744 -32.95 -17.69 -17.06
CA GLU A 744 -32.83 -16.32 -16.58
C GLU A 744 -34.16 -15.55 -16.63
N ARG A 745 -34.50 -14.85 -15.54
CA ARG A 745 -35.70 -14.00 -15.46
C ARG A 745 -35.42 -12.56 -15.87
N LEU A 746 -36.43 -11.90 -16.43
CA LEU A 746 -36.39 -10.47 -16.71
C LEU A 746 -36.47 -9.65 -15.41
N PHE A 747 -37.36 -10.05 -14.50
CA PHE A 747 -37.57 -9.47 -13.18
C PHE A 747 -37.52 -10.56 -12.11
N GLU A 748 -36.72 -10.36 -11.07
CA GLU A 748 -36.65 -11.30 -9.94
C GLU A 748 -37.75 -10.99 -8.92
N LYS A 749 -38.31 -12.03 -8.29
CA LYS A 749 -39.25 -11.92 -7.16
C LYS A 749 -38.53 -12.35 -5.87
N LEU A 750 -38.86 -11.71 -4.75
CA LEU A 750 -38.34 -12.10 -3.43
C LEU A 750 -39.31 -12.98 -2.62
N VAL A 751 -40.57 -13.03 -3.04
CA VAL A 751 -41.68 -13.69 -2.35
C VAL A 751 -42.59 -14.32 -3.40
N ASN A 752 -43.10 -15.51 -3.12
CA ASN A 752 -44.05 -16.19 -4.01
C ASN A 752 -45.45 -15.57 -3.90
N ASP A 753 -46.30 -15.76 -4.91
CA ASP A 753 -47.68 -15.25 -4.90
C ASP A 753 -48.57 -15.90 -3.80
N HIS A 754 -48.09 -16.97 -3.17
CA HIS A 754 -48.74 -17.69 -2.06
C HIS A 754 -48.12 -17.40 -0.68
N GLU A 755 -47.12 -16.54 -0.60
CA GLU A 755 -46.43 -16.19 0.65
C GLU A 755 -46.87 -14.79 1.09
N LYS A 756 -47.24 -14.64 2.37
CA LYS A 756 -47.52 -13.33 2.98
C LYS A 756 -46.28 -12.78 3.65
N VAL A 757 -46.06 -11.48 3.50
CA VAL A 757 -44.89 -10.78 4.05
C VAL A 757 -45.26 -10.09 5.35
N TRP A 758 -44.55 -10.44 6.42
CA TRP A 758 -44.68 -9.84 7.74
C TRP A 758 -43.43 -9.02 8.06
N LYS A 759 -43.61 -7.87 8.71
CA LYS A 759 -42.47 -7.07 9.18
C LYS A 759 -41.92 -7.66 10.46
N THR A 760 -40.59 -7.69 10.59
CA THR A 760 -39.93 -8.01 11.86
C THR A 760 -39.70 -6.73 12.68
N SER A 761 -39.00 -6.84 13.81
CA SER A 761 -38.55 -5.67 14.59
C SER A 761 -37.60 -4.76 13.80
N HIS A 762 -36.97 -5.25 12.73
CA HIS A 762 -36.09 -4.46 11.88
C HIS A 762 -36.74 -4.19 10.51
N PRO A 763 -36.79 -2.94 10.03
CA PRO A 763 -37.55 -2.56 8.84
C PRO A 763 -37.03 -3.22 7.54
N LYS A 764 -35.75 -3.61 7.51
CA LYS A 764 -35.11 -4.25 6.35
C LYS A 764 -35.07 -5.77 6.40
N LEU A 765 -35.62 -6.36 7.45
CA LEU A 765 -35.73 -7.80 7.60
C LEU A 765 -37.22 -8.16 7.64
N LEU A 766 -37.67 -8.85 6.60
CA LEU A 766 -39.06 -9.27 6.45
C LEU A 766 -39.15 -10.78 6.67
N MET A 767 -40.34 -11.27 6.96
CA MET A 767 -40.62 -12.69 7.13
C MET A 767 -41.66 -13.12 6.09
N ALA A 768 -41.29 -14.07 5.24
CA ALA A 768 -42.19 -14.73 4.31
C ALA A 768 -42.82 -15.93 5.01
N VAL A 769 -44.15 -15.90 5.11
CA VAL A 769 -44.95 -16.97 5.72
C VAL A 769 -45.79 -17.61 4.62
N SER A 770 -45.59 -18.90 4.38
CA SER A 770 -46.39 -19.66 3.42
C SER A 770 -47.69 -20.11 4.08
N GLU A 771 -48.82 -19.90 3.40
CA GLU A 771 -50.11 -20.48 3.81
C GLU A 771 -50.23 -21.89 3.23
N GLY A 772 -49.82 -22.92 3.99
CA GLY A 772 -49.89 -24.31 3.55
C GLY A 772 -49.60 -25.34 4.65
N SER A 773 -50.26 -26.49 4.57
CA SER A 773 -49.99 -27.66 5.43
C SER A 773 -48.68 -28.35 5.02
N GLU A 774 -48.01 -29.03 5.96
CA GLU A 774 -46.77 -29.82 5.73
C GLU A 774 -46.86 -30.77 4.52
N ARG A 775 -48.08 -31.25 4.23
CA ARG A 775 -48.40 -32.10 3.07
C ARG A 775 -48.06 -31.42 1.74
N ARG A 776 -48.32 -30.11 1.61
CA ARG A 776 -48.07 -29.33 0.40
C ARG A 776 -46.57 -29.17 0.13
N ALA A 777 -45.78 -28.96 1.18
CA ALA A 777 -44.32 -28.85 1.07
C ALA A 777 -43.70 -30.16 0.56
N ARG A 778 -44.14 -31.31 1.07
CA ARG A 778 -43.68 -32.63 0.60
C ARG A 778 -44.03 -32.91 -0.85
N GLU A 779 -45.26 -32.59 -1.26
CA GLU A 779 -45.70 -32.71 -2.65
C GLU A 779 -44.85 -31.83 -3.57
N GLU A 780 -44.54 -30.60 -3.16
CA GLU A 780 -43.68 -29.68 -3.90
C GLU A 780 -42.23 -30.20 -4.02
N ILE A 781 -41.67 -30.78 -2.96
CA ILE A 781 -40.35 -31.43 -3.03
C ILE A 781 -40.37 -32.54 -4.08
N LEU A 782 -41.35 -33.46 -4.02
CA LEU A 782 -41.43 -34.58 -4.96
C LEU A 782 -41.58 -34.11 -6.41
N GLN A 783 -42.37 -33.07 -6.65
CA GLN A 783 -42.51 -32.44 -7.97
C GLN A 783 -41.17 -31.89 -8.46
N HIS A 784 -40.45 -31.14 -7.64
CA HIS A 784 -39.15 -30.59 -8.03
C HIS A 784 -38.08 -31.66 -8.20
N VAL A 785 -38.08 -32.72 -7.38
CA VAL A 785 -37.19 -33.87 -7.57
C VAL A 785 -37.48 -34.55 -8.90
N ALA A 786 -38.74 -34.81 -9.25
CA ALA A 786 -39.10 -35.41 -10.53
C ALA A 786 -38.65 -34.56 -11.74
N LEU A 787 -38.79 -33.23 -11.65
CA LEU A 787 -38.27 -32.31 -12.67
C LEU A 787 -36.74 -32.36 -12.77
N MET A 788 -36.05 -32.52 -11.63
CA MET A 788 -34.59 -32.68 -11.60
C MET A 788 -34.12 -34.01 -12.20
N GLU A 789 -34.88 -35.09 -12.03
CA GLU A 789 -34.55 -36.39 -12.65
C GLU A 789 -34.58 -36.32 -14.17
N SER A 790 -35.59 -35.64 -14.72
CA SER A 790 -35.67 -35.37 -16.15
C SER A 790 -34.45 -34.58 -16.65
N ALA A 791 -33.99 -33.58 -15.88
CA ALA A 791 -32.83 -32.77 -16.24
C ALA A 791 -31.48 -33.52 -16.10
N ILE A 792 -31.36 -34.46 -15.17
CA ILE A 792 -30.13 -35.21 -14.89
C ILE A 792 -29.93 -36.38 -15.87
N GLY A 793 -31.02 -36.89 -16.45
CA GLY A 793 -31.03 -38.09 -17.27
C GLY A 793 -31.19 -39.37 -16.42
N ALA A 794 -31.97 -40.32 -16.94
CA ALA A 794 -32.50 -41.46 -16.17
C ALA A 794 -31.44 -42.28 -15.41
N ASP A 795 -30.32 -42.60 -16.04
CA ASP A 795 -29.27 -43.45 -15.45
C ASP A 795 -28.52 -42.79 -14.29
N LEU A 796 -28.29 -41.47 -14.37
CA LEU A 796 -27.61 -40.72 -13.33
C LEU A 796 -28.57 -40.26 -12.24
N ALA A 797 -29.83 -39.99 -12.60
CA ALA A 797 -30.91 -39.65 -11.69
C ALA A 797 -31.17 -40.78 -10.69
N ALA A 798 -31.18 -42.04 -11.14
CA ALA A 798 -31.36 -43.20 -10.26
C ALA A 798 -30.28 -43.31 -9.16
N LYS A 799 -29.07 -42.78 -9.40
CA LYS A 799 -27.98 -42.76 -8.41
C LYS A 799 -28.00 -41.52 -7.51
N VAL A 800 -28.43 -40.38 -8.04
CA VAL A 800 -28.31 -39.07 -7.37
C VAL A 800 -29.60 -38.66 -6.64
N CYS A 801 -30.76 -38.97 -7.21
CA CYS A 801 -32.07 -38.56 -6.68
C CYS A 801 -32.71 -39.63 -5.77
N GLU A 802 -32.34 -40.90 -5.91
CA GLU A 802 -32.88 -41.95 -5.05
C GLU A 802 -32.61 -41.78 -3.55
N PRO A 803 -31.42 -41.32 -3.11
CA PRO A 803 -31.22 -40.98 -1.71
C PRO A 803 -32.28 -39.98 -1.21
N ALA A 804 -32.56 -38.92 -1.98
CA ALA A 804 -33.57 -37.92 -1.62
C ALA A 804 -35.00 -38.52 -1.56
N LYS A 805 -35.37 -39.38 -2.51
CA LYS A 805 -36.68 -40.05 -2.54
C LYS A 805 -36.89 -41.01 -1.36
N ARG A 806 -35.88 -41.83 -1.05
CA ARG A 806 -35.94 -42.77 0.09
C ARG A 806 -36.16 -42.05 1.42
N LEU A 807 -35.59 -40.85 1.56
CA LEU A 807 -35.71 -40.05 2.78
C LEU A 807 -37.10 -39.41 2.91
N LEU A 808 -37.68 -38.90 1.81
CA LEU A 808 -39.07 -38.44 1.78
C LEU A 808 -40.06 -39.57 2.10
N ALA A 809 -39.69 -40.82 1.76
CA ALA A 809 -40.48 -42.01 2.10
C ALA A 809 -40.30 -42.45 3.56
N GLN A 810 -39.11 -42.30 4.17
CA GLN A 810 -38.87 -42.65 5.57
C GLN A 810 -39.60 -41.74 6.56
N ALA A 811 -39.91 -40.50 6.17
CA ALA A 811 -40.74 -39.58 6.97
C ALA A 811 -42.26 -39.90 6.91
N ARG A 812 -42.66 -41.04 6.33
CA ARG A 812 -44.03 -41.61 6.38
C ARG A 812 -44.28 -42.50 7.60
N GLY A 813 -43.27 -42.79 8.42
CA GLY A 813 -43.34 -43.72 9.56
C GLY A 813 -43.56 -43.03 10.89
#